data_AF-A0A2E8BV38-F1
#
_entry.id   AF-A0A2E8BV38-F1
#
_cell.length_a   1.000
_cell.length_b   1.000
_cell.length_c   1.000
_cell.angle_alpha   90.00
_cell.angle_beta   90.00
_cell.angle_gamma   90.00
#
_symmetry.space_group_name_H-M   'P 1'
#
loop_
_entity.id
_entity.type
_entity.pdbx_description
1 polymer ?
#
loop_
_entity_poly.entity_id
_entity_poly.type
_entity_poly.pdbx_seq_one_letter_code
_entity_poly.pdbx_strand_id
1 'polypeptide(L)'
;MDRSRARQVTIFSLMLLVVIFSPINAQAAESDNCCESPDEFNLFLIGDPDSGQLTPFESDLEERKSVEVTSSVLGEVEIGSWMIEWGEVGSYSSGTWTFSIPYEVSDSAGVSANATVVVKVGGNTYESSSQLPAVYLSESGEVQVDVEVQDGQVSKNEKIEVIFSVRSLIFSNPGSESGIVFYWGSEEVDAAISISFPLVNVVIREASVKGNLVFFPVRLTSGFGDKIWTGSTGGLMVQNIEISESPIVNSNEEWVDVTFVWEPSSTSGGTVRTDFQISLQDSLVVTVDKIHEITLGQDTGDNSWYPEEEPPRTGGSDLTVEVNCKYDGNSIERKTTITLDGAMSQWMRWGLDNIGNKSLGSNSWWKNLNTFSDSIGQSEKSNARVDNTELTALESHLKGSKSDLKSFLSIGLMINSESIFGVDPVDFGPLVVSIDLGPSRAFNSDEISIYVESSYRVERDSRQTLIEDFIRPGGYDFWEEVDLSFEIRTGMLSGFDGVNLDNGDVDYTHRRWIVMEILTMEQSGIESDTDFRLDFEAKNALLFSPLISAMISVFALCLALGIGMALTKRRTRVPSMIMIGVLGVLSLSIYWFGLPMPIVLGVVGSSVLLVFPAAIISPVIEDSDSQRNSKKGGRVKCPSCGKRNSVESDIRPIRIECSGCSSILRIE
;
A
#
# COMPACT_ATOMS: atom_id res chain seq x y z
N MET A 1 26.53 8.81 75.88
CA MET A 1 26.12 8.09 74.66
C MET A 1 26.18 8.95 73.38
N ASP A 2 26.32 10.27 73.46
CA ASP A 2 26.26 11.13 72.24
C ASP A 2 27.55 11.25 71.42
N ARG A 3 28.73 11.05 72.05
CA ARG A 3 30.01 11.27 71.35
C ARG A 3 30.39 10.13 70.38
N SER A 4 29.92 8.90 70.61
CA SER A 4 30.16 7.78 69.70
C SER A 4 29.22 7.80 68.49
N ARG A 5 27.96 8.18 68.68
CA ARG A 5 26.98 8.36 67.59
C ARG A 5 27.37 9.50 66.65
N ALA A 6 27.79 10.64 67.18
CA ALA A 6 28.26 11.75 66.36
C ALA A 6 29.49 11.37 65.49
N ARG A 7 30.38 10.53 66.05
CA ARG A 7 31.58 10.05 65.34
C ARG A 7 31.25 9.01 64.27
N GLN A 8 30.27 8.14 64.52
CA GLN A 8 29.79 7.19 63.51
C GLN A 8 29.06 7.88 62.36
N VAL A 9 28.24 8.89 62.64
CA VAL A 9 27.52 9.66 61.61
C VAL A 9 28.48 10.48 60.76
N THR A 10 29.51 11.09 61.35
CA THR A 10 30.53 11.82 60.58
C THR A 10 31.36 10.90 59.70
N ILE A 11 31.73 9.71 60.18
CA ILE A 11 32.45 8.72 59.36
C ILE A 11 31.57 8.22 58.21
N PHE A 12 30.30 7.90 58.45
CA PHE A 12 29.38 7.47 57.38
C PHE A 12 29.14 8.58 56.35
N SER A 13 28.99 9.82 56.79
CA SER A 13 28.80 10.97 55.89
C SER A 13 30.05 11.27 55.07
N LEU A 14 31.24 11.07 55.64
CA LEU A 14 32.51 11.23 54.93
C LEU A 14 32.70 10.11 53.91
N MET A 15 32.31 8.87 54.25
CA MET A 15 32.40 7.73 53.34
C MET A 15 31.43 7.86 52.16
N LEU A 16 30.22 8.40 52.39
CA LEU A 16 29.26 8.71 51.33
C LEU A 16 29.78 9.83 50.40
N LEU A 17 30.43 10.84 50.95
CA LEU A 17 31.06 11.92 50.15
C LEU A 17 32.21 11.40 49.28
N VAL A 18 33.00 10.45 49.77
CA VAL A 18 34.05 9.80 48.97
C VAL A 18 33.46 9.00 47.82
N VAL A 19 32.33 8.29 48.02
CA VAL A 19 31.66 7.55 46.93
C VAL A 19 31.08 8.49 45.87
N ILE A 20 30.55 9.66 46.26
CA ILE A 20 29.98 10.65 45.32
C ILE A 20 31.05 11.37 44.49
N PHE A 21 32.25 11.59 45.06
CA PHE A 21 33.37 12.24 44.36
C PHE A 21 34.41 11.25 43.81
N SER A 22 34.15 9.94 43.89
CA SER A 22 34.95 8.95 43.18
C SER A 22 34.68 9.11 41.68
N PRO A 23 35.69 9.33 40.82
CA PRO A 23 35.48 9.25 39.40
C PRO A 23 35.03 7.83 39.08
N ILE A 24 33.81 7.69 38.57
CA ILE A 24 33.34 6.45 37.98
C ILE A 24 34.11 6.31 36.67
N ASN A 25 35.32 5.73 36.73
CA ASN A 25 35.96 5.17 35.55
C ASN A 25 35.20 3.88 35.24
N ALA A 26 34.03 4.02 34.64
CA ALA A 26 33.45 2.96 33.84
C ALA A 26 34.30 2.88 32.57
N GLN A 27 35.45 2.22 32.67
CA GLN A 27 35.96 1.53 31.49
C GLN A 27 34.96 0.39 31.26
N ALA A 28 33.94 0.66 30.45
CA ALA A 28 33.35 -0.39 29.66
C ALA A 28 34.52 -0.94 28.83
N ALA A 29 35.02 -2.10 29.21
CA ALA A 29 35.80 -2.89 28.29
C ALA A 29 34.91 -3.11 27.06
N GLU A 30 35.49 -3.06 25.86
CA GLU A 30 34.86 -3.63 24.67
C GLU A 30 34.27 -4.98 25.08
N SER A 31 32.94 -5.07 25.09
CA SER A 31 32.33 -6.36 24.83
C SER A 31 32.50 -6.57 23.35
N ASP A 32 33.69 -7.06 22.99
CA ASP A 32 33.89 -7.89 21.80
C ASP A 32 33.16 -9.23 22.03
N ASN A 33 31.90 -9.15 22.49
CA ASN A 33 30.96 -10.26 22.59
C ASN A 33 30.39 -10.44 21.19
N CYS A 34 31.26 -10.82 20.24
CA CYS A 34 30.81 -11.79 19.26
C CYS A 34 30.44 -13.03 20.08
N CYS A 35 29.15 -13.23 20.29
CA CYS A 35 28.64 -14.47 20.82
C CYS A 35 29.10 -15.60 19.87
N GLU A 36 30.11 -16.37 20.24
CA GLU A 36 30.49 -17.64 19.58
C GLU A 36 29.44 -18.75 19.80
N SER A 37 28.19 -18.41 20.14
CA SER A 37 27.07 -19.34 20.20
C SER A 37 26.26 -19.19 18.91
N PRO A 38 26.08 -20.28 18.13
CA PRO A 38 25.36 -20.22 16.87
C PRO A 38 23.94 -19.68 17.07
N ASP A 39 23.49 -18.81 16.17
CA ASP A 39 22.17 -18.20 16.23
C ASP A 39 21.09 -19.28 16.12
N GLU A 40 20.12 -19.29 17.04
CA GLU A 40 18.92 -20.13 16.93
C GLU A 40 17.85 -19.34 16.18
N PHE A 41 17.40 -19.85 15.02
CA PHE A 41 16.42 -19.20 14.19
C PHE A 41 15.59 -20.20 13.40
N ASN A 42 14.45 -19.73 12.88
CA ASN A 42 13.54 -20.51 12.07
C ASN A 42 13.89 -20.38 10.59
N LEU A 43 13.94 -21.52 9.90
CA LEU A 43 13.84 -21.58 8.44
C LEU A 43 12.39 -21.90 8.07
N PHE A 44 11.71 -20.94 7.47
CA PHE A 44 10.34 -21.06 7.00
C PHE A 44 10.23 -21.88 5.72
N LEU A 45 9.12 -22.60 5.58
CA LEU A 45 8.78 -23.41 4.42
C LEU A 45 7.94 -22.57 3.46
N ILE A 46 8.41 -22.41 2.21
CA ILE A 46 7.72 -21.69 1.13
C ILE A 46 7.70 -22.53 -0.16
N GLY A 47 6.88 -22.14 -1.13
CA GLY A 47 6.78 -22.80 -2.44
C GLY A 47 5.96 -24.09 -2.44
N ASP A 48 5.80 -24.66 -3.63
CA ASP A 48 4.97 -25.84 -3.86
C ASP A 48 5.61 -27.14 -3.31
N PRO A 49 4.81 -28.17 -2.98
CA PRO A 49 5.29 -29.42 -2.36
C PRO A 49 6.48 -30.11 -3.04
N ASP A 50 6.49 -30.11 -4.38
CA ASP A 50 7.48 -30.80 -5.21
C ASP A 50 8.71 -29.91 -5.52
N SER A 51 8.66 -28.61 -5.17
CA SER A 51 9.70 -27.62 -5.45
C SER A 51 9.79 -26.59 -4.32
N GLY A 52 9.73 -27.06 -3.07
CA GLY A 52 9.72 -26.22 -1.89
C GLY A 52 11.09 -25.57 -1.65
N GLN A 53 11.08 -24.37 -1.09
CA GLN A 53 12.28 -23.65 -0.67
C GLN A 53 12.23 -23.37 0.83
N LEU A 54 13.40 -23.30 1.46
CA LEU A 54 13.54 -22.81 2.84
C LEU A 54 14.07 -21.37 2.82
N THR A 55 13.57 -20.53 3.73
CA THR A 55 13.99 -19.14 3.86
C THR A 55 14.09 -18.71 5.32
N PRO A 56 15.13 -17.98 5.75
CA PRO A 56 15.20 -17.39 7.09
C PRO A 56 14.41 -16.08 7.22
N PHE A 57 13.87 -15.55 6.12
CA PHE A 57 13.22 -14.24 6.04
C PHE A 57 11.71 -14.37 6.21
N GLU A 58 11.16 -13.69 7.21
CA GLU A 58 9.71 -13.64 7.43
C GLU A 58 8.97 -12.91 6.30
N SER A 59 9.64 -11.93 5.65
CA SER A 59 9.11 -11.16 4.51
C SER A 59 8.76 -12.01 3.29
N ASP A 60 9.27 -13.24 3.19
CA ASP A 60 8.99 -14.14 2.07
C ASP A 60 7.66 -14.93 2.25
N LEU A 61 6.96 -14.76 3.38
CA LEU A 61 5.72 -15.49 3.72
C LEU A 61 4.46 -14.87 3.06
N GLU A 62 4.40 -14.88 1.74
CA GLU A 62 3.34 -14.22 0.98
C GLU A 62 2.12 -15.11 0.68
N GLU A 63 2.34 -16.37 0.31
CA GLU A 63 1.30 -17.24 -0.27
C GLU A 63 1.05 -18.52 0.55
N ARG A 64 -0.19 -18.71 0.99
CA ARG A 64 -0.62 -19.92 1.70
C ARG A 64 -0.65 -21.14 0.77
N LYS A 65 0.15 -22.16 1.11
CA LYS A 65 0.19 -23.47 0.46
C LYS A 65 -0.48 -24.54 1.31
N SER A 66 -0.93 -25.61 0.65
CA SER A 66 -1.56 -26.73 1.36
C SER A 66 -1.48 -28.05 0.61
N VAL A 67 -1.47 -29.16 1.37
CA VAL A 67 -1.60 -30.52 0.84
C VAL A 67 -2.61 -31.31 1.67
N GLU A 68 -3.60 -31.87 1.00
CA GLU A 68 -4.60 -32.74 1.60
C GLU A 68 -4.18 -34.22 1.45
N VAL A 69 -4.24 -34.95 2.56
CA VAL A 69 -3.99 -36.38 2.61
C VAL A 69 -5.22 -37.11 3.13
N THR A 70 -5.70 -38.07 2.33
CA THR A 70 -6.79 -38.97 2.69
C THR A 70 -6.24 -40.33 3.15
N SER A 71 -7.11 -41.22 3.65
CA SER A 71 -6.67 -42.46 4.30
C SER A 71 -5.79 -43.34 3.40
N SER A 72 -4.48 -43.40 3.70
CA SER A 72 -3.53 -44.31 3.08
C SER A 72 -3.28 -45.52 4.00
N VAL A 73 -3.87 -46.67 3.67
CA VAL A 73 -3.93 -47.81 4.60
C VAL A 73 -2.57 -48.48 4.82
N LEU A 74 -1.57 -48.30 3.94
CA LEU A 74 -0.27 -49.00 4.03
C LEU A 74 0.96 -48.26 3.45
N GLY A 75 0.84 -47.05 2.91
CA GLY A 75 1.94 -46.33 2.25
C GLY A 75 2.40 -45.08 3.00
N GLU A 76 3.69 -44.77 2.92
CA GLU A 76 4.24 -43.46 3.27
C GLU A 76 3.85 -42.44 2.20
N VAL A 77 3.35 -41.28 2.62
CA VAL A 77 2.99 -40.17 1.74
C VAL A 77 3.92 -39.01 2.07
N GLU A 78 4.70 -38.59 1.08
CA GLU A 78 5.52 -37.37 1.16
C GLU A 78 4.61 -36.16 1.01
N ILE A 79 4.69 -35.23 1.96
CA ILE A 79 3.89 -34.00 1.98
C ILE A 79 4.60 -32.90 1.22
N GLY A 80 5.93 -32.85 1.32
CA GLY A 80 6.77 -31.91 0.60
C GLY A 80 8.25 -32.10 0.93
N SER A 81 9.08 -31.55 0.05
CA SER A 81 10.52 -31.39 0.24
C SER A 81 10.90 -29.94 0.02
N TRP A 82 11.61 -29.36 1.00
CA TRP A 82 12.06 -27.98 0.97
C TRP A 82 13.58 -27.92 1.04
N MET A 83 14.18 -27.07 0.21
CA MET A 83 15.63 -26.97 0.12
C MET A 83 16.13 -25.53 0.13
N ILE A 84 17.32 -25.33 0.67
CA ILE A 84 18.09 -24.07 0.61
C ILE A 84 19.56 -24.38 0.31
N GLU A 85 20.16 -23.58 -0.56
CA GLU A 85 21.60 -23.61 -0.83
C GLU A 85 22.29 -22.62 0.11
N TRP A 86 23.25 -23.09 0.91
CA TRP A 86 23.92 -22.23 1.88
C TRP A 86 25.10 -21.48 1.24
N GLY A 87 25.09 -20.15 1.30
CA GLY A 87 26.02 -19.31 0.54
C GLY A 87 27.43 -19.16 1.13
N GLU A 88 27.63 -19.54 2.39
CA GLU A 88 28.92 -19.39 3.09
C GLU A 88 29.39 -20.69 3.75
N VAL A 89 30.67 -20.73 4.13
CA VAL A 89 31.19 -21.85 4.93
C VAL A 89 30.79 -21.63 6.38
N GLY A 90 30.03 -22.56 6.96
CA GLY A 90 29.55 -22.46 8.34
C GLY A 90 29.72 -23.76 9.10
N SER A 91 30.00 -23.66 10.40
CA SER A 91 29.91 -24.79 11.32
C SER A 91 28.62 -24.71 12.13
N TYR A 92 27.96 -25.84 12.34
CA TYR A 92 26.79 -25.95 13.20
C TYR A 92 27.10 -26.84 14.40
N SER A 93 26.56 -26.48 15.56
CA SER A 93 26.71 -27.26 16.78
C SER A 93 25.69 -28.39 16.86
N SER A 94 26.03 -29.46 17.57
CA SER A 94 25.06 -30.50 17.93
C SER A 94 23.90 -29.90 18.72
N GLY A 95 22.67 -30.26 18.40
CA GLY A 95 21.48 -29.74 19.06
C GLY A 95 20.21 -30.43 18.56
N THR A 96 19.08 -30.07 19.17
CA THR A 96 17.76 -30.56 18.79
C THR A 96 17.10 -29.53 17.87
N TRP A 97 16.88 -29.90 16.61
CA TRP A 97 16.16 -29.05 15.65
C TRP A 97 14.68 -29.41 15.69
N THR A 98 13.82 -28.41 15.81
CA THR A 98 12.38 -28.63 15.97
C THR A 98 11.67 -28.28 14.67
N PHE A 99 11.08 -29.27 14.02
CA PHE A 99 10.21 -29.05 12.86
C PHE A 99 8.78 -28.84 13.32
N SER A 100 8.13 -27.80 12.81
CA SER A 100 6.75 -27.44 13.11
C SER A 100 5.92 -27.20 11.86
N ILE A 101 4.74 -27.83 11.78
CA ILE A 101 3.80 -27.62 10.68
C ILE A 101 2.33 -27.61 11.15
N PRO A 102 1.56 -26.56 10.83
CA PRO A 102 0.12 -26.50 11.09
C PRO A 102 -0.67 -27.51 10.25
N TYR A 103 -1.76 -28.04 10.81
CA TYR A 103 -2.70 -28.88 10.09
C TYR A 103 -4.16 -28.65 10.52
N GLU A 104 -5.07 -29.01 9.64
CA GLU A 104 -6.52 -29.03 9.86
C GLU A 104 -7.08 -30.39 9.47
N VAL A 105 -8.05 -30.87 10.25
CA VAL A 105 -8.66 -32.18 10.07
C VAL A 105 -10.09 -32.00 9.58
N SER A 106 -10.37 -32.54 8.40
CA SER A 106 -11.67 -32.46 7.74
C SER A 106 -12.51 -33.70 8.04
N ASP A 107 -13.81 -33.50 8.32
CA ASP A 107 -14.86 -34.53 8.39
C ASP A 107 -14.48 -35.78 9.20
N SER A 108 -13.79 -35.62 10.34
CA SER A 108 -13.49 -36.69 11.28
C SER A 108 -13.34 -36.17 12.72
N ALA A 109 -13.56 -37.03 13.71
CA ALA A 109 -13.40 -36.66 15.14
C ALA A 109 -11.94 -36.68 15.61
N GLY A 110 -11.02 -37.14 14.75
CA GLY A 110 -9.59 -37.07 14.96
C GLY A 110 -8.81 -37.95 14.00
N VAL A 111 -7.49 -37.85 14.04
CA VAL A 111 -6.56 -38.57 13.17
C VAL A 111 -5.35 -39.03 13.99
N SER A 112 -4.87 -40.23 13.71
CA SER A 112 -3.60 -40.74 14.23
C SER A 112 -2.71 -41.07 13.06
N ALA A 113 -1.48 -40.56 13.09
CA ALA A 113 -0.47 -40.85 12.09
C ALA A 113 0.92 -40.82 12.73
N ASN A 114 1.90 -41.47 12.10
CA ASN A 114 3.29 -41.20 12.41
C ASN A 114 3.81 -40.18 11.40
N ALA A 115 4.27 -39.05 11.90
CA ALA A 115 4.95 -38.00 11.17
C ALA A 115 6.46 -38.30 11.20
N THR A 116 7.12 -38.34 10.05
CA THR A 116 8.56 -38.53 9.93
C THR A 116 9.15 -37.29 9.27
N VAL A 117 10.24 -36.77 9.84
CA VAL A 117 11.01 -35.66 9.28
C VAL A 117 12.42 -36.17 9.00
N VAL A 118 12.88 -35.98 7.76
CA VAL A 118 14.25 -36.25 7.34
C VAL A 118 14.93 -34.93 7.05
N VAL A 119 16.02 -34.64 7.75
CA VAL A 119 16.84 -33.46 7.55
C VAL A 119 18.17 -33.88 6.95
N LYS A 120 18.51 -33.35 5.79
CA LYS A 120 19.82 -33.53 5.15
C LYS A 120 20.59 -32.23 5.22
N VAL A 121 21.81 -32.28 5.75
CA VAL A 121 22.70 -31.13 5.87
C VAL A 121 23.99 -31.50 5.17
N GLY A 122 24.18 -30.98 3.95
CA GLY A 122 25.31 -31.35 3.10
C GLY A 122 25.34 -32.85 2.80
N GLY A 123 26.34 -33.56 3.32
CA GLY A 123 26.48 -35.02 3.18
C GLY A 123 25.83 -35.86 4.29
N ASN A 124 25.32 -35.24 5.35
CA ASN A 124 24.76 -35.94 6.51
C ASN A 124 23.23 -36.04 6.42
N THR A 125 22.64 -37.10 6.98
CA THR A 125 21.19 -37.32 7.01
C THR A 125 20.76 -37.69 8.43
N TYR A 126 19.77 -36.97 8.94
CA TYR A 126 19.15 -37.16 10.25
C TYR A 126 17.66 -37.45 10.06
N GLU A 127 17.10 -38.35 10.86
CA GLU A 127 15.70 -38.75 10.76
C GLU A 127 15.11 -38.87 12.17
N SER A 128 13.91 -38.31 12.35
CA SER A 128 13.11 -38.47 13.56
C SER A 128 11.65 -38.66 13.22
N SER A 129 10.88 -39.23 14.15
CA SER A 129 9.45 -39.43 13.96
C SER A 129 8.65 -39.15 15.23
N SER A 130 7.53 -38.46 15.08
CA SER A 130 6.57 -38.13 16.14
C SER A 130 5.19 -38.72 15.83
N GLN A 131 4.35 -38.87 16.87
CA GLN A 131 2.99 -39.40 16.74
C GLN A 131 1.94 -38.31 16.88
N LEU A 132 1.04 -38.25 15.91
CA LEU A 132 -0.17 -37.44 15.99
C LEU A 132 -1.19 -38.10 16.94
N PRO A 133 -1.68 -37.38 17.97
CA PRO A 133 -2.59 -37.95 18.96
C PRO A 133 -3.96 -38.26 18.35
N ALA A 134 -4.50 -39.45 18.63
CA ALA A 134 -5.71 -39.97 17.97
C ALA A 134 -7.03 -39.21 18.27
N VAL A 135 -7.02 -38.26 19.20
CA VAL A 135 -8.21 -37.50 19.67
C VAL A 135 -7.82 -36.04 19.85
N TYR A 136 -8.54 -35.15 19.17
CA TYR A 136 -8.32 -33.71 19.24
C TYR A 136 -9.48 -32.99 19.95
N LEU A 137 -9.16 -31.90 20.65
CA LEU A 137 -10.14 -30.99 21.25
C LEU A 137 -10.53 -29.84 20.28
N SER A 138 -9.79 -29.68 19.18
CA SER A 138 -9.95 -28.68 18.12
C SER A 138 -9.81 -29.33 16.74
N GLU A 139 -10.46 -28.78 15.72
CA GLU A 139 -10.38 -29.26 14.32
C GLU A 139 -9.04 -28.89 13.63
N SER A 140 -8.21 -28.07 14.28
CA SER A 140 -6.85 -27.71 13.85
C SER A 140 -5.82 -27.90 14.97
N GLY A 141 -4.55 -28.02 14.60
CA GLY A 141 -3.41 -28.15 15.50
C GLY A 141 -2.06 -28.00 14.80
N GLU A 142 -0.98 -28.28 15.51
CA GLU A 142 0.39 -28.17 15.01
C GLU A 142 1.16 -29.47 15.28
N VAL A 143 1.92 -29.97 14.30
CA VAL A 143 2.79 -31.14 14.44
C VAL A 143 4.19 -30.67 14.74
N GLN A 144 4.73 -31.07 15.90
CA GLN A 144 6.13 -30.82 16.27
C GLN A 144 6.93 -32.13 16.24
N VAL A 145 8.09 -32.09 15.59
CA VAL A 145 9.03 -33.21 15.48
C VAL A 145 10.44 -32.74 15.82
N ASP A 146 10.99 -33.28 16.91
CA ASP A 146 12.35 -32.99 17.37
C ASP A 146 13.35 -33.92 16.67
N VAL A 147 14.33 -33.34 15.97
CA VAL A 147 15.39 -34.05 15.24
C VAL A 147 16.73 -33.80 15.92
N GLU A 148 17.40 -34.87 16.36
CA GLU A 148 18.73 -34.79 16.98
C GLU A 148 19.82 -34.70 15.91
N VAL A 149 20.51 -33.56 15.88
CA VAL A 149 21.55 -33.23 14.90
C VAL A 149 22.93 -33.21 15.57
N GLN A 150 23.94 -33.75 14.91
CA GLN A 150 25.33 -33.77 15.39
C GLN A 150 26.10 -32.53 14.90
N ASP A 151 27.23 -32.21 15.53
CA ASP A 151 28.09 -31.12 15.05
C ASP A 151 28.67 -31.42 13.66
N GLY A 152 28.82 -30.38 12.84
CA GLY A 152 29.30 -30.54 11.47
C GLY A 152 29.71 -29.22 10.81
N GLN A 153 30.06 -29.31 9.54
CA GLN A 153 30.41 -28.17 8.69
C GLN A 153 29.66 -28.26 7.37
N VAL A 154 29.29 -27.11 6.84
CA VAL A 154 28.65 -26.94 5.53
C VAL A 154 29.58 -26.11 4.65
N SER A 155 29.85 -26.60 3.45
CA SER A 155 30.62 -25.85 2.45
C SER A 155 29.72 -24.86 1.70
N LYS A 156 30.31 -23.82 1.11
CA LYS A 156 29.60 -22.93 0.17
C LYS A 156 28.92 -23.75 -0.93
N ASN A 157 27.63 -23.48 -1.17
CA ASN A 157 26.72 -24.15 -2.11
C ASN A 157 26.30 -25.57 -1.73
N GLU A 158 26.54 -26.02 -0.50
CA GLU A 158 25.91 -27.24 0.01
C GLU A 158 24.44 -26.99 0.36
N LYS A 159 23.64 -28.06 0.32
CA LYS A 159 22.18 -28.00 0.48
C LYS A 159 21.77 -28.42 1.87
N ILE A 160 20.82 -27.68 2.44
CA ILE A 160 20.00 -28.13 3.55
C ILE A 160 18.64 -28.50 2.97
N GLU A 161 18.23 -29.74 3.15
CA GLU A 161 16.96 -30.28 2.65
C GLU A 161 16.15 -30.85 3.80
N VAL A 162 14.87 -30.48 3.89
CA VAL A 162 13.93 -31.00 4.87
C VAL A 162 12.80 -31.70 4.12
N ILE A 163 12.57 -32.97 4.43
CA ILE A 163 11.50 -33.78 3.84
C ILE A 163 10.54 -34.16 4.95
N PHE A 164 9.25 -33.89 4.74
CA PHE A 164 8.19 -34.28 5.66
C PHE A 164 7.31 -35.35 5.04
N SER A 165 7.15 -36.48 5.76
CA SER A 165 6.30 -37.58 5.33
C SER A 165 5.40 -38.08 6.45
N VAL A 166 4.24 -38.61 6.06
CA VAL A 166 3.25 -39.15 6.98
C VAL A 166 2.95 -40.60 6.61
N ARG A 167 2.89 -41.47 7.63
CA ARG A 167 2.58 -42.89 7.48
C ARG A 167 1.51 -43.35 8.48
N SER A 168 0.78 -44.39 8.12
CA SER A 168 -0.23 -45.04 8.98
C SER A 168 -1.36 -44.09 9.42
N LEU A 169 -1.95 -43.35 8.47
CA LEU A 169 -3.06 -42.44 8.72
C LEU A 169 -4.35 -43.21 9.07
N ILE A 170 -4.85 -43.00 10.28
CA ILE A 170 -6.08 -43.62 10.79
C ILE A 170 -7.00 -42.52 11.33
N PHE A 171 -8.20 -42.40 10.74
CA PHE A 171 -9.21 -41.44 11.18
C PHE A 171 -10.16 -42.05 12.22
N SER A 172 -10.46 -41.28 13.27
CA SER A 172 -11.42 -41.60 14.33
C SER A 172 -12.80 -41.09 13.94
N ASN A 173 -13.79 -41.99 13.84
CA ASN A 173 -15.15 -41.68 13.38
C ASN A 173 -15.17 -40.89 12.05
N PRO A 174 -14.61 -41.45 10.96
CA PRO A 174 -14.55 -40.77 9.67
C PRO A 174 -15.95 -40.56 9.06
N GLY A 175 -16.19 -39.38 8.53
CA GLY A 175 -17.32 -39.07 7.65
C GLY A 175 -17.09 -39.54 6.21
N SER A 176 -17.72 -38.87 5.25
CA SER A 176 -17.63 -39.21 3.83
C SER A 176 -16.38 -38.63 3.14
N GLU A 177 -15.82 -37.54 3.67
CA GLU A 177 -14.69 -36.79 3.10
C GLU A 177 -13.59 -36.56 4.16
N SER A 178 -13.24 -37.60 4.92
CA SER A 178 -12.20 -37.48 5.95
C SER A 178 -10.81 -37.28 5.37
N GLY A 179 -10.15 -36.19 5.77
CA GLY A 179 -8.82 -35.80 5.33
C GLY A 179 -8.06 -35.02 6.39
N ILE A 180 -6.75 -34.93 6.24
CA ILE A 180 -5.90 -33.99 6.98
C ILE A 180 -5.23 -33.08 5.96
N VAL A 181 -5.25 -31.78 6.20
CA VAL A 181 -4.63 -30.76 5.36
C VAL A 181 -3.49 -30.12 6.13
N PHE A 182 -2.29 -30.11 5.56
CA PHE A 182 -1.13 -29.39 6.10
C PHE A 182 -1.00 -28.03 5.41
N TYR A 183 -0.57 -27.00 6.15
CA TYR A 183 -0.43 -25.64 5.64
C TYR A 183 0.97 -25.07 5.88
N TRP A 184 1.43 -24.19 4.99
CA TRP A 184 2.67 -23.40 5.12
C TRP A 184 2.64 -22.17 4.20
N GLY A 185 3.67 -21.33 4.23
CA GLY A 185 3.94 -20.30 3.23
C GLY A 185 3.35 -18.91 3.46
N SER A 186 2.52 -18.71 4.50
CA SER A 186 1.95 -17.40 4.86
C SER A 186 2.11 -17.11 6.35
N GLU A 187 2.20 -15.84 6.75
CA GLU A 187 2.35 -15.40 8.15
C GLU A 187 1.27 -15.97 9.11
N GLU A 188 0.04 -16.21 8.64
CA GLU A 188 -1.05 -16.75 9.48
C GLU A 188 -0.92 -18.25 9.81
N VAL A 189 -0.18 -19.00 8.97
CA VAL A 189 0.02 -20.45 9.07
C VAL A 189 1.46 -20.77 8.67
N ASP A 190 2.39 -20.34 9.50
CA ASP A 190 3.81 -20.56 9.31
C ASP A 190 4.18 -22.01 9.63
N ALA A 191 5.02 -22.59 8.77
CA ALA A 191 5.67 -23.86 9.04
C ALA A 191 7.18 -23.61 8.96
N ALA A 192 7.92 -24.14 9.91
CA ALA A 192 9.34 -23.86 10.03
C ALA A 192 10.12 -25.03 10.64
N ILE A 193 11.43 -25.01 10.41
CA ILE A 193 12.39 -25.78 11.20
C ILE A 193 13.27 -24.83 12.00
N SER A 194 13.27 -24.95 13.32
CA SER A 194 14.19 -24.21 14.19
C SER A 194 15.56 -24.87 14.15
N ILE A 195 16.56 -24.12 13.67
CA ILE A 195 17.93 -24.58 13.52
C ILE A 195 18.90 -23.68 14.28
N SER A 196 20.12 -24.19 14.49
CA SER A 196 21.21 -23.44 15.11
C SER A 196 22.37 -23.32 14.13
N PHE A 197 22.57 -22.14 13.55
CA PHE A 197 23.53 -21.89 12.47
C PHE A 197 24.03 -20.43 12.49
N PRO A 198 25.26 -20.13 12.06
CA PRO A 198 25.68 -18.74 11.84
C PRO A 198 24.90 -18.11 10.68
N LEU A 199 24.08 -17.09 10.95
CA LEU A 199 23.22 -16.46 9.95
C LEU A 199 23.82 -15.18 9.37
N VAL A 200 24.28 -14.29 10.26
CA VAL A 200 24.86 -13.00 9.88
C VAL A 200 25.96 -12.62 10.85
N ASN A 201 27.08 -12.16 10.30
CA ASN A 201 28.13 -11.54 11.09
C ASN A 201 28.12 -10.03 10.85
N VAL A 202 28.00 -9.28 11.95
CA VAL A 202 27.79 -7.84 11.96
C VAL A 202 29.00 -7.15 12.59
N VAL A 203 29.61 -6.22 11.87
CA VAL A 203 30.78 -5.47 12.35
C VAL A 203 30.56 -3.97 12.19
N ILE A 204 30.49 -3.23 13.30
CA ILE A 204 30.47 -1.77 13.29
C ILE A 204 31.90 -1.25 13.06
N ARG A 205 32.14 -0.59 11.92
CA ARG A 205 33.45 -0.03 11.55
C ARG A 205 33.70 1.30 12.28
N GLU A 206 34.88 1.89 12.10
CA GLU A 206 35.13 3.22 12.67
C GLU A 206 34.22 4.28 12.03
N ALA A 207 33.75 5.21 12.84
CA ALA A 207 32.94 6.32 12.36
C ALA A 207 33.80 7.28 11.51
N SER A 208 33.20 7.81 10.46
CA SER A 208 33.82 8.82 9.60
C SER A 208 33.14 10.16 9.82
N VAL A 209 33.92 11.22 9.88
CA VAL A 209 33.41 12.59 10.06
C VAL A 209 33.71 13.38 8.80
N LYS A 210 32.71 14.08 8.28
CA LYS A 210 32.87 15.04 7.18
C LYS A 210 32.20 16.35 7.54
N GLY A 211 33.00 17.39 7.80
CA GLY A 211 32.50 18.62 8.40
C GLY A 211 31.80 18.39 9.74
N ASN A 212 30.47 18.54 9.77
CA ASN A 212 29.64 18.33 10.97
C ASN A 212 28.79 17.05 10.89
N LEU A 213 28.88 16.28 9.81
CA LEU A 213 28.16 15.02 9.64
C LEU A 213 29.04 13.86 10.10
N VAL A 214 28.41 12.87 10.74
CA VAL A 214 29.07 11.64 11.16
C VAL A 214 28.41 10.47 10.44
N PHE A 215 29.23 9.59 9.89
CA PHE A 215 28.84 8.40 9.16
C PHE A 215 29.26 7.17 9.95
N PHE A 216 28.32 6.26 10.18
CA PHE A 216 28.51 5.02 10.93
C PHE A 216 28.36 3.82 9.98
N PRO A 217 29.46 3.35 9.37
CA PRO A 217 29.42 2.17 8.51
C PRO A 217 29.31 0.88 9.33
N VAL A 218 28.32 0.06 9.00
CA VAL A 218 28.09 -1.28 9.55
C VAL A 218 28.25 -2.28 8.41
N ARG A 219 29.13 -3.26 8.59
CA ARG A 219 29.34 -4.33 7.62
C ARG A 219 28.55 -5.57 8.03
N LEU A 220 27.69 -6.01 7.13
CA LEU A 220 26.96 -7.28 7.22
C LEU A 220 27.66 -8.29 6.30
N THR A 221 27.99 -9.45 6.85
CA THR A 221 28.55 -10.60 6.10
C THR A 221 27.61 -11.78 6.28
N SER A 222 27.12 -12.33 5.18
CA SER A 222 26.15 -13.43 5.18
C SER A 222 26.14 -14.13 3.82
N GLY A 223 25.79 -15.42 3.83
CA GLY A 223 25.57 -16.22 2.62
C GLY A 223 24.38 -15.79 1.76
N PHE A 224 23.59 -14.79 2.18
CA PHE A 224 22.42 -14.30 1.46
C PHE A 224 22.68 -13.03 0.62
N GLY A 225 23.92 -12.51 0.60
CA GLY A 225 24.26 -11.28 -0.13
C GLY A 225 23.38 -10.10 0.31
N ASP A 226 22.94 -9.30 -0.65
CA ASP A 226 22.09 -8.09 -0.46
C ASP A 226 20.79 -8.38 0.28
N LYS A 227 20.24 -9.59 0.11
CA LYS A 227 18.98 -10.01 0.74
C LYS A 227 19.05 -9.95 2.26
N ILE A 228 20.25 -10.05 2.85
CA ILE A 228 20.43 -9.93 4.29
C ILE A 228 19.93 -8.60 4.84
N TRP A 229 20.01 -7.52 4.06
CA TRP A 229 19.51 -6.21 4.44
C TRP A 229 18.08 -6.00 3.94
N THR A 230 17.80 -6.26 2.66
CA THR A 230 16.50 -5.94 2.05
C THR A 230 15.35 -6.78 2.59
N GLY A 231 15.60 -8.03 3.01
CA GLY A 231 14.61 -8.89 3.65
C GLY A 231 14.55 -8.75 5.18
N SER A 232 15.24 -7.76 5.76
CA SER A 232 15.37 -7.59 7.21
C SER A 232 14.91 -6.21 7.66
N THR A 233 14.55 -6.10 8.94
CA THR A 233 14.34 -4.81 9.59
C THR A 233 15.57 -4.46 10.41
N GLY A 234 16.21 -3.34 10.11
CA GLY A 234 17.46 -2.93 10.76
C GLY A 234 17.48 -1.44 11.08
N GLY A 235 18.22 -1.08 12.14
CA GLY A 235 18.32 0.29 12.60
C GLY A 235 19.56 0.55 13.45
N LEU A 236 19.95 1.82 13.54
CA LEU A 236 21.07 2.26 14.38
C LEU A 236 20.58 3.29 15.40
N MET A 237 20.92 3.08 16.66
CA MET A 237 20.72 4.04 17.74
C MET A 237 22.05 4.71 18.08
N VAL A 238 22.02 6.04 18.18
CA VAL A 238 23.15 6.85 18.65
C VAL A 238 22.76 7.47 19.98
N GLN A 239 23.48 7.13 21.05
CA GLN A 239 23.17 7.60 22.41
C GLN A 239 21.69 7.36 22.83
N ASN A 240 21.14 6.19 22.52
CA ASN A 240 19.73 5.81 22.73
C ASN A 240 18.71 6.63 21.94
N ILE A 241 19.13 7.29 20.86
CA ILE A 241 18.23 7.96 19.90
C ILE A 241 18.36 7.23 18.56
N GLU A 242 17.27 6.69 18.05
CA GLU A 242 17.23 6.04 16.75
C GLU A 242 17.45 7.03 15.61
N ILE A 243 18.27 6.64 14.63
CA ILE A 243 18.41 7.37 13.38
C ILE A 243 17.22 7.01 12.50
N SER A 244 16.37 8.01 12.21
CA SER A 244 15.20 7.84 11.35
C SER A 244 15.51 7.97 9.85
N GLU A 245 16.74 8.33 9.50
CA GLU A 245 17.19 8.48 8.11
C GLU A 245 17.53 7.12 7.50
N SER A 246 17.13 6.90 6.25
CA SER A 246 17.44 5.72 5.48
C SER A 246 18.95 5.63 5.21
N PRO A 247 19.60 4.51 5.58
CA PRO A 247 21.03 4.38 5.44
C PRO A 247 21.47 4.27 3.98
N ILE A 248 22.75 4.54 3.73
CA ILE A 248 23.41 4.29 2.45
C ILE A 248 23.73 2.80 2.40
N VAL A 249 23.23 2.10 1.40
CA VAL A 249 23.50 0.67 1.20
C VAL A 249 24.47 0.50 0.03
N ASN A 250 25.62 -0.11 0.30
CA ASN A 250 26.58 -0.53 -0.72
C ASN A 250 26.81 -2.01 -0.59
N SER A 251 26.43 -2.78 -1.59
CA SER A 251 26.48 -4.23 -1.55
C SER A 251 27.45 -4.83 -2.57
N ASN A 252 27.92 -6.03 -2.26
CA ASN A 252 28.75 -6.89 -3.10
C ASN A 252 28.38 -8.36 -2.85
N GLU A 253 28.89 -9.28 -3.66
CA GLU A 253 28.59 -10.73 -3.55
C GLU A 253 28.94 -11.38 -2.19
N GLU A 254 29.74 -10.72 -1.34
CA GLU A 254 30.23 -11.27 -0.06
C GLU A 254 29.78 -10.44 1.17
N TRP A 255 29.42 -9.17 0.99
CA TRP A 255 29.11 -8.28 2.12
C TRP A 255 28.24 -7.11 1.70
N VAL A 256 27.53 -6.55 2.67
CA VAL A 256 26.72 -5.34 2.55
C VAL A 256 27.21 -4.32 3.57
N ASP A 257 27.69 -3.17 3.11
CA ASP A 257 28.02 -2.03 3.98
C ASP A 257 26.80 -1.10 4.05
N VAL A 258 26.21 -1.00 5.24
CA VAL A 258 25.09 -0.12 5.56
C VAL A 258 25.63 1.04 6.37
N THR A 259 25.59 2.25 5.82
CA THR A 259 26.14 3.45 6.48
C THR A 259 25.04 4.38 6.92
N PHE A 260 24.93 4.59 8.23
CA PHE A 260 23.97 5.51 8.82
C PHE A 260 24.57 6.91 8.97
N VAL A 261 23.74 7.93 8.79
CA VAL A 261 24.16 9.33 8.89
C VAL A 261 23.59 9.96 10.14
N TRP A 262 24.42 10.73 10.85
CA TRP A 262 24.03 11.44 12.06
C TRP A 262 24.51 12.89 12.03
N GLU A 263 23.57 13.83 12.21
CA GLU A 263 23.86 15.26 12.39
C GLU A 263 23.75 15.64 13.88
N PRO A 264 24.88 15.72 14.62
CA PRO A 264 24.87 16.11 16.03
C PRO A 264 24.43 17.57 16.23
N SER A 265 23.56 17.79 17.21
CA SER A 265 23.06 19.13 17.56
C SER A 265 24.07 20.01 18.32
N SER A 266 25.17 19.43 18.82
CA SER A 266 26.22 20.12 19.58
C SER A 266 27.57 20.09 18.87
N THR A 267 28.29 21.20 18.91
CA THR A 267 29.59 21.40 18.23
C THR A 267 30.81 20.80 18.94
N SER A 268 30.65 20.23 20.14
CA SER A 268 31.73 19.53 20.83
C SER A 268 31.65 18.04 20.55
N GLY A 269 32.52 17.54 19.66
CA GLY A 269 32.77 16.11 19.53
C GLY A 269 33.16 15.47 20.87
N GLY A 270 32.91 14.17 21.01
CA GLY A 270 33.14 13.41 22.23
C GLY A 270 32.96 11.90 22.02
N THR A 271 32.92 11.17 23.13
CA THR A 271 32.66 9.72 23.12
C THR A 271 31.18 9.46 22.82
N VAL A 272 30.91 8.71 21.76
CA VAL A 272 29.55 8.38 21.28
C VAL A 272 29.41 6.87 21.21
N ARG A 273 28.34 6.35 21.82
CA ARG A 273 27.96 4.94 21.72
C ARG A 273 26.92 4.77 20.62
N THR A 274 27.15 3.77 19.78
CA THR A 274 26.24 3.30 18.75
C THR A 274 25.77 1.89 19.09
N ASP A 275 24.48 1.63 18.90
CA ASP A 275 23.85 0.33 19.08
C ASP A 275 23.12 -0.01 17.78
N PHE A 276 23.61 -1.01 17.05
CA PHE A 276 23.01 -1.50 15.81
C PHE A 276 22.15 -2.71 16.10
N GLN A 277 20.97 -2.77 15.48
CA GLN A 277 20.08 -3.92 15.53
C GLN A 277 19.66 -4.34 14.12
N ILE A 278 19.57 -5.65 13.91
CA ILE A 278 18.99 -6.24 12.69
C ILE A 278 18.15 -7.46 13.07
N SER A 279 16.96 -7.57 12.48
CA SER A 279 15.99 -8.62 12.71
C SER A 279 15.48 -9.16 11.37
N LEU A 280 15.68 -10.46 11.13
CA LEU A 280 15.16 -11.15 9.93
C LEU A 280 13.78 -11.79 10.18
N GLN A 281 13.46 -12.00 11.46
CA GLN A 281 12.26 -12.64 11.97
C GLN A 281 12.07 -12.20 13.41
N ASP A 282 10.83 -12.11 13.89
CA ASP A 282 10.53 -11.64 15.25
C ASP A 282 11.26 -12.41 16.37
N SER A 283 11.64 -13.67 16.12
CA SER A 283 12.36 -14.53 17.06
C SER A 283 13.87 -14.25 17.18
N LEU A 284 14.50 -13.56 16.22
CA LEU A 284 15.94 -13.32 16.21
C LEU A 284 16.27 -11.85 15.95
N VAL A 285 16.73 -11.17 17.01
CA VAL A 285 17.26 -9.82 16.93
C VAL A 285 18.74 -9.84 17.25
N VAL A 286 19.59 -9.56 16.27
CA VAL A 286 21.04 -9.43 16.43
C VAL A 286 21.35 -7.99 16.82
N THR A 287 22.02 -7.78 17.95
CA THR A 287 22.43 -6.45 18.43
C THR A 287 23.94 -6.39 18.62
N VAL A 288 24.56 -5.35 18.09
CA VAL A 288 26.00 -5.06 18.24
C VAL A 288 26.16 -3.63 18.69
N ASP A 289 27.08 -3.37 19.63
CA ASP A 289 27.38 -2.03 20.09
C ASP A 289 28.85 -1.66 19.89
N LYS A 290 29.09 -0.37 19.67
CA LYS A 290 30.45 0.18 19.58
C LYS A 290 30.54 1.58 20.19
N ILE A 291 31.70 1.89 20.73
CA ILE A 291 32.03 3.21 21.26
C ILE A 291 33.02 3.89 20.32
N HIS A 292 32.67 5.09 19.86
CA HIS A 292 33.48 5.91 18.97
C HIS A 292 34.01 7.17 19.67
N GLU A 293 35.20 7.62 19.30
CA GLU A 293 35.71 8.95 19.66
C GLU A 293 35.59 9.88 18.45
N ILE A 294 34.66 10.84 18.51
CA ILE A 294 34.33 11.71 17.38
C ILE A 294 34.87 13.12 17.61
N THR A 295 35.57 13.67 16.61
CA THR A 295 35.98 15.08 16.56
C THR A 295 35.34 15.78 15.37
N LEU A 296 34.36 16.64 15.63
CA LEU A 296 33.65 17.41 14.60
C LEU A 296 34.52 18.52 14.00
N GLY A 297 34.30 18.84 12.73
CA GLY A 297 34.95 19.93 11.99
C GLY A 297 36.30 19.56 11.36
N GLN A 298 36.76 18.32 11.51
CA GLN A 298 37.89 17.77 10.76
C GLN A 298 37.44 16.50 10.06
N ASP A 299 37.75 16.41 8.76
CA ASP A 299 37.46 15.21 7.99
C ASP A 299 38.35 14.07 8.51
N THR A 300 37.71 13.01 9.00
CA THR A 300 38.37 11.85 9.61
C THR A 300 37.67 10.56 9.21
N GLY A 301 38.37 9.43 9.28
CA GLY A 301 37.83 8.12 8.92
C GLY A 301 37.96 7.77 7.43
N ASP A 302 37.27 6.71 7.04
CA ASP A 302 37.22 6.22 5.66
C ASP A 302 36.10 6.92 4.87
N ASN A 303 36.35 7.25 3.61
CA ASN A 303 35.40 7.90 2.71
C ASN A 303 34.75 6.90 1.72
N SER A 304 34.85 5.59 1.98
CA SER A 304 34.30 4.53 1.12
C SER A 304 32.79 4.62 0.86
N TRP A 305 32.03 5.23 1.78
CA TRP A 305 30.59 5.44 1.65
C TRP A 305 30.20 6.60 0.72
N TYR A 306 31.12 7.53 0.44
CA TYR A 306 30.89 8.65 -0.48
C TYR A 306 31.70 8.46 -1.76
N PRO A 307 31.05 8.10 -2.87
CA PRO A 307 31.74 7.83 -4.14
C PRO A 307 32.53 9.04 -4.65
N GLU A 308 33.77 8.81 -5.09
CA GLU A 308 34.59 9.84 -5.77
C GLU A 308 34.08 10.12 -7.20
N GLU A 309 33.42 9.13 -7.81
CA GLU A 309 32.77 9.21 -9.11
C GLU A 309 31.25 9.14 -8.97
N GLU A 310 30.53 9.44 -10.06
CA GLU A 310 29.07 9.44 -10.07
C GLU A 310 28.53 8.05 -9.68
N PRO A 311 27.70 7.94 -8.62
CA PRO A 311 27.17 6.66 -8.18
C PRO A 311 26.28 6.02 -9.27
N PRO A 312 26.22 4.68 -9.31
CA PRO A 312 25.23 4.01 -10.14
C PRO A 312 23.81 4.39 -9.69
N ARG A 313 22.88 4.40 -10.65
CA ARG A 313 21.46 4.69 -10.40
C ARG A 313 20.63 3.41 -10.18
N THR A 314 21.27 2.24 -10.24
CA THR A 314 20.63 0.92 -10.23
C THR A 314 20.64 0.34 -8.82
N GLY A 315 19.52 -0.26 -8.38
CA GLY A 315 19.41 -1.04 -7.15
C GLY A 315 18.54 -0.37 -6.08
N GLY A 316 17.30 -0.85 -5.92
CA GLY A 316 16.43 -0.53 -4.78
C GLY A 316 15.89 0.90 -4.76
N SER A 317 15.44 1.44 -5.89
CA SER A 317 14.78 2.76 -5.90
C SER A 317 13.32 2.61 -6.29
N ASP A 318 12.44 3.23 -5.52
CA ASP A 318 11.01 3.26 -5.78
C ASP A 318 10.62 4.60 -6.37
N LEU A 319 9.62 4.58 -7.25
CA LEU A 319 9.12 5.77 -7.95
C LEU A 319 7.63 5.90 -7.71
N THR A 320 7.22 6.96 -7.04
CA THR A 320 5.80 7.34 -6.92
C THR A 320 5.52 8.61 -7.71
N VAL A 321 4.57 8.54 -8.63
CA VAL A 321 4.11 9.70 -9.40
C VAL A 321 2.68 10.05 -9.00
N GLU A 322 2.51 11.23 -8.41
CA GLU A 322 1.20 11.79 -8.10
C GLU A 322 0.87 12.94 -9.06
N VAL A 323 -0.27 12.84 -9.74
CA VAL A 323 -0.75 13.86 -10.66
C VAL A 323 -2.12 14.35 -10.22
N ASN A 324 -2.21 15.64 -9.95
CA ASN A 324 -3.46 16.35 -9.68
C ASN A 324 -3.73 17.41 -10.76
N CYS A 325 -4.82 17.23 -11.50
CA CYS A 325 -5.21 18.13 -12.57
C CYS A 325 -6.54 18.83 -12.30
N LYS A 326 -6.66 20.07 -12.78
CA LYS A 326 -7.91 20.83 -12.78
C LYS A 326 -8.20 21.37 -14.18
N TYR A 327 -9.33 20.95 -14.73
CA TYR A 327 -9.77 21.31 -16.07
C TYR A 327 -10.92 22.34 -16.05
N ASP A 328 -10.68 23.52 -16.59
CA ASP A 328 -11.66 24.62 -16.61
C ASP A 328 -12.49 24.73 -17.89
N GLY A 329 -12.22 23.88 -18.89
CA GLY A 329 -12.85 23.90 -20.21
C GLY A 329 -11.93 24.39 -21.33
N ASN A 330 -10.92 25.19 -21.03
CA ASN A 330 -9.97 25.74 -22.01
C ASN A 330 -8.51 25.37 -21.70
N SER A 331 -8.19 25.18 -20.42
CA SER A 331 -6.86 24.85 -19.94
C SER A 331 -6.93 23.80 -18.83
N ILE A 332 -5.83 23.07 -18.71
CA ILE A 332 -5.56 22.19 -17.58
C ILE A 332 -4.48 22.86 -16.73
N GLU A 333 -4.78 23.07 -15.45
CA GLU A 333 -3.80 23.35 -14.41
C GLU A 333 -3.36 21.99 -13.87
N ARG A 334 -2.07 21.68 -13.94
CA ARG A 334 -1.49 20.38 -13.59
C ARG A 334 -0.46 20.56 -12.48
N LYS A 335 -0.58 19.73 -11.46
CA LYS A 335 0.37 19.60 -10.36
C LYS A 335 0.86 18.17 -10.37
N THR A 336 2.17 17.99 -10.45
CA THR A 336 2.80 16.69 -10.52
C THR A 336 3.86 16.64 -9.43
N THR A 337 3.74 15.64 -8.57
CA THR A 337 4.73 15.30 -7.55
C THR A 337 5.40 14.01 -7.99
N ILE A 338 6.73 14.03 -8.12
CA ILE A 338 7.53 12.86 -8.42
C ILE A 338 8.36 12.58 -7.18
N THR A 339 8.06 11.47 -6.52
CA THR A 339 8.73 10.98 -5.32
C THR A 339 9.66 9.85 -5.72
N LEU A 340 10.90 9.90 -5.24
CA LEU A 340 11.92 8.88 -5.46
C LEU A 340 12.78 8.67 -4.22
N ASP A 341 13.31 7.47 -4.02
CA ASP A 341 14.22 7.13 -2.93
C ASP A 341 15.41 6.27 -3.41
N GLY A 342 16.09 5.60 -2.47
CA GLY A 342 17.09 4.58 -2.79
C GLY A 342 18.35 5.11 -3.49
N ALA A 343 18.85 4.34 -4.47
CA ALA A 343 20.01 4.71 -5.27
C ALA A 343 19.79 6.00 -6.09
N MET A 344 18.55 6.26 -6.53
CA MET A 344 18.25 7.48 -7.30
C MET A 344 18.33 8.74 -6.42
N SER A 345 17.86 8.67 -5.18
CA SER A 345 17.98 9.81 -4.25
C SER A 345 19.44 10.09 -3.88
N GLN A 346 20.25 9.05 -3.69
CA GLN A 346 21.71 9.17 -3.53
C GLN A 346 22.34 9.84 -4.76
N TRP A 347 22.03 9.38 -5.97
CA TRP A 347 22.54 9.98 -7.21
C TRP A 347 22.19 11.46 -7.33
N MET A 348 20.97 11.84 -6.94
CA MET A 348 20.52 13.23 -6.93
C MET A 348 21.26 14.08 -5.90
N ARG A 349 21.42 13.60 -4.66
CA ARG A 349 22.17 14.29 -3.59
C ARG A 349 23.65 14.45 -3.97
N TRP A 350 24.27 13.39 -4.47
CA TRP A 350 25.66 13.41 -4.93
C TRP A 350 25.84 14.41 -6.08
N GLY A 351 24.94 14.40 -7.06
CA GLY A 351 25.00 15.29 -8.21
C GLY A 351 24.91 16.77 -7.85
N LEU A 352 24.05 17.11 -6.88
CA LEU A 352 23.88 18.46 -6.36
C LEU A 352 25.12 18.96 -5.60
N ASP A 353 25.68 18.12 -4.73
CA ASP A 353 26.90 18.43 -3.95
C ASP A 353 28.16 18.52 -4.83
N ASN A 354 28.14 17.91 -6.03
CA ASN A 354 29.26 17.92 -6.99
C ASN A 354 29.07 18.85 -8.19
N ILE A 355 28.19 19.85 -8.10
CA ILE A 355 28.02 20.82 -9.20
C ILE A 355 29.33 21.55 -9.50
N GLY A 356 29.73 21.53 -10.78
CA GLY A 356 30.99 22.10 -11.25
C GLY A 356 32.17 21.13 -11.25
N ASN A 357 31.94 19.84 -10.93
CA ASN A 357 32.96 18.81 -11.06
C ASN A 357 33.33 18.58 -12.54
N LYS A 358 34.61 18.78 -12.86
CA LYS A 358 35.13 18.68 -14.24
C LYS A 358 35.52 17.25 -14.63
N SER A 359 35.58 16.34 -13.66
CA SER A 359 35.96 14.93 -13.86
C SER A 359 34.79 14.05 -14.28
N LEU A 360 33.56 14.59 -14.34
CA LEU A 360 32.35 13.85 -14.73
C LEU A 360 32.52 13.18 -16.11
N GLY A 361 31.98 11.97 -16.26
CA GLY A 361 31.97 11.22 -17.52
C GLY A 361 31.22 11.96 -18.63
N SER A 362 31.50 11.69 -19.91
CA SER A 362 30.84 12.36 -21.05
C SER A 362 29.32 12.25 -21.05
N ASN A 363 28.80 11.20 -20.43
CA ASN A 363 27.37 10.86 -20.44
C ASN A 363 26.63 11.33 -19.18
N SER A 364 27.34 11.95 -18.22
CA SER A 364 26.75 12.47 -16.98
C SER A 364 25.81 13.64 -17.25
N TRP A 365 24.59 13.57 -16.71
CA TRP A 365 23.61 14.65 -16.86
C TRP A 365 24.00 15.91 -16.08
N TRP A 366 24.65 15.75 -14.93
CA TRP A 366 25.07 16.84 -14.02
C TRP A 366 25.97 17.90 -14.68
N LYS A 367 26.60 17.54 -15.80
CA LYS A 367 27.38 18.50 -16.62
C LYS A 367 26.58 19.70 -17.08
N ASN A 368 25.26 19.56 -17.24
CA ASN A 368 24.38 20.65 -17.65
C ASN A 368 24.36 21.79 -16.61
N LEU A 369 24.64 21.50 -15.34
CA LEU A 369 24.67 22.47 -14.25
C LEU A 369 26.03 23.15 -14.06
N ASN A 370 27.07 22.79 -14.84
CA ASN A 370 28.42 23.34 -14.67
C ASN A 370 28.49 24.87 -14.85
N THR A 371 27.52 25.49 -15.52
CA THR A 371 27.42 26.95 -15.65
C THR A 371 27.11 27.66 -14.33
N PHE A 372 26.53 26.93 -13.36
CA PHE A 372 26.21 27.43 -12.02
C PHE A 372 27.35 27.18 -11.01
N SER A 373 28.49 26.62 -11.43
CA SER A 373 29.61 26.31 -10.53
C SER A 373 30.17 27.55 -9.81
N ASP A 374 30.07 28.71 -10.45
CA ASP A 374 30.61 29.97 -9.94
C ASP A 374 29.70 30.62 -8.88
N SER A 375 28.42 30.23 -8.83
CA SER A 375 27.48 30.68 -7.79
C SER A 375 27.57 29.89 -6.49
N ILE A 376 28.27 28.75 -6.49
CA ILE A 376 28.37 27.84 -5.34
C ILE A 376 29.71 28.05 -4.62
N GLY A 377 29.65 28.20 -3.30
CA GLY A 377 30.82 28.42 -2.47
C GLY A 377 31.77 27.21 -2.46
N GLN A 378 33.08 27.45 -2.33
CA GLN A 378 34.04 26.35 -2.32
C GLN A 378 33.91 25.43 -1.08
N SER A 379 33.31 25.92 0.01
CA SER A 379 32.99 25.16 1.22
C SER A 379 31.69 24.36 1.12
N GLU A 380 30.84 24.68 0.15
CA GLU A 380 29.56 24.01 -0.10
C GLU A 380 29.77 22.78 -1.00
N LYS A 381 30.80 22.81 -1.86
CA LYS A 381 31.09 21.71 -2.79
C LYS A 381 31.70 20.49 -2.09
N SER A 382 31.19 19.31 -2.45
CA SER A 382 31.67 18.00 -2.03
C SER A 382 31.75 17.85 -0.51
N ASN A 383 30.81 18.44 0.22
CA ASN A 383 30.73 18.37 1.67
C ASN A 383 29.80 17.24 2.19
N ALA A 384 29.31 16.39 1.27
CA ALA A 384 28.32 15.33 1.51
C ALA A 384 26.98 15.84 2.06
N ARG A 385 26.63 17.09 1.76
CA ARG A 385 25.37 17.72 2.07
C ARG A 385 24.89 18.51 0.86
N VAL A 386 23.58 18.58 0.68
CA VAL A 386 23.00 19.49 -0.31
C VAL A 386 22.72 20.85 0.33
N ASP A 387 23.41 21.87 -0.17
CA ASP A 387 23.26 23.25 0.28
C ASP A 387 22.17 24.01 -0.49
N ASN A 388 21.65 25.10 0.09
CA ASN A 388 20.56 25.88 -0.51
C ASN A 388 20.96 26.48 -1.87
N THR A 389 22.22 26.82 -2.06
CA THR A 389 22.77 27.38 -3.30
C THR A 389 22.74 26.36 -4.43
N GLU A 390 23.05 25.10 -4.13
CA GLU A 390 23.02 23.97 -5.07
C GLU A 390 21.58 23.62 -5.47
N LEU A 391 20.68 23.54 -4.49
CA LEU A 391 19.26 23.32 -4.74
C LEU A 391 18.67 24.43 -5.62
N THR A 392 19.00 25.69 -5.30
CA THR A 392 18.57 26.86 -6.09
C THR A 392 19.13 26.82 -7.51
N ALA A 393 20.35 26.32 -7.70
CA ALA A 393 20.96 26.17 -9.03
C ALA A 393 20.19 25.17 -9.90
N LEU A 394 19.86 23.99 -9.36
CA LEU A 394 19.05 23.00 -10.07
C LEU A 394 17.65 23.55 -10.38
N GLU A 395 16.95 24.12 -9.40
CA GLU A 395 15.63 24.70 -9.65
C GLU A 395 15.67 25.81 -10.70
N SER A 396 16.69 26.66 -10.68
CA SER A 396 16.87 27.73 -11.66
C SER A 396 17.15 27.18 -13.05
N HIS A 397 17.89 26.07 -13.17
CA HIS A 397 18.12 25.39 -14.44
C HIS A 397 16.82 24.81 -15.00
N LEU A 398 16.07 24.07 -14.18
CA LEU A 398 14.80 23.43 -14.58
C LEU A 398 13.73 24.47 -14.94
N LYS A 399 13.69 25.62 -14.25
CA LYS A 399 12.82 26.77 -14.59
C LYS A 399 13.31 27.54 -15.82
N GLY A 400 14.62 27.56 -16.05
CA GLY A 400 15.29 28.42 -17.03
C GLY A 400 14.93 28.05 -18.47
N SER A 401 14.86 26.76 -18.78
CA SER A 401 14.31 26.28 -20.04
C SER A 401 13.47 25.03 -19.83
N LYS A 402 12.31 25.00 -20.47
CA LYS A 402 11.43 23.83 -20.45
C LYS A 402 12.05 22.59 -21.11
N SER A 403 13.02 22.80 -22.02
CA SER A 403 13.84 21.71 -22.56
C SER A 403 14.72 21.04 -21.50
N ASP A 404 15.12 21.79 -20.47
CA ASP A 404 16.03 21.32 -19.43
C ASP A 404 15.28 20.41 -18.47
N LEU A 405 14.02 20.74 -18.15
CA LEU A 405 13.11 19.82 -17.44
C LEU A 405 12.89 18.53 -18.22
N LYS A 406 12.59 18.62 -19.52
CA LYS A 406 12.45 17.45 -20.41
C LYS A 406 13.72 16.58 -20.40
N SER A 407 14.89 17.22 -20.50
CA SER A 407 16.19 16.55 -20.46
C SER A 407 16.43 15.84 -19.13
N PHE A 408 16.14 16.51 -18.01
CA PHE A 408 16.31 15.94 -16.66
C PHE A 408 15.45 14.69 -16.46
N LEU A 409 14.15 14.76 -16.76
CA LEU A 409 13.25 13.63 -16.61
C LEU A 409 13.65 12.48 -17.54
N SER A 410 13.93 12.78 -18.81
CA SER A 410 14.16 11.74 -19.83
C SER A 410 15.55 11.08 -19.78
N ILE A 411 16.59 11.80 -19.39
CA ILE A 411 17.99 11.29 -19.38
C ILE A 411 18.45 11.00 -17.95
N GLY A 412 18.08 11.87 -17.00
CA GLY A 412 18.40 11.72 -15.58
C GLY A 412 17.58 10.63 -14.93
N LEU A 413 16.26 10.78 -14.95
CA LEU A 413 15.32 9.86 -14.26
C LEU A 413 14.81 8.72 -15.15
N MET A 414 15.13 8.70 -16.45
CA MET A 414 14.61 7.73 -17.43
C MET A 414 13.07 7.69 -17.53
N ILE A 415 12.45 8.85 -17.30
CA ILE A 415 11.01 9.05 -17.35
C ILE A 415 10.65 9.88 -18.58
N ASN A 416 9.63 9.46 -19.33
CA ASN A 416 9.09 10.23 -20.43
C ASN A 416 8.21 11.38 -19.90
N SER A 417 8.72 12.60 -20.00
CA SER A 417 8.00 13.79 -19.56
C SER A 417 6.68 13.99 -20.30
N GLU A 418 6.61 13.67 -21.59
CA GLU A 418 5.37 13.83 -22.37
C GLU A 418 4.27 12.90 -21.85
N SER A 419 4.66 11.69 -21.46
CA SER A 419 3.75 10.67 -20.95
C SER A 419 3.26 10.99 -19.54
N ILE A 420 4.13 11.51 -18.67
CA ILE A 420 3.70 12.01 -17.35
C ILE A 420 2.83 13.24 -17.46
N PHE A 421 3.10 14.17 -18.38
CA PHE A 421 2.42 15.46 -18.40
C PHE A 421 1.21 15.52 -19.35
N GLY A 422 1.10 14.58 -20.28
CA GLY A 422 0.13 14.54 -21.36
C GLY A 422 0.47 15.45 -22.55
N VAL A 423 1.48 16.32 -22.41
CA VAL A 423 1.96 17.27 -23.43
C VAL A 423 3.47 17.48 -23.26
N ASP A 424 4.12 18.00 -24.30
CA ASP A 424 5.54 18.37 -24.19
C ASP A 424 5.71 19.52 -23.17
N PRO A 425 6.63 19.40 -22.19
CA PRO A 425 6.98 20.48 -21.27
C PRO A 425 7.23 21.83 -21.96
N VAL A 426 7.72 21.84 -23.20
CA VAL A 426 7.96 23.05 -24.01
C VAL A 426 6.67 23.86 -24.21
N ASP A 427 5.51 23.20 -24.31
CA ASP A 427 4.21 23.81 -24.54
C ASP A 427 3.52 24.33 -23.27
N PHE A 428 4.15 24.15 -22.10
CA PHE A 428 3.63 24.66 -20.84
C PHE A 428 3.49 26.19 -20.81
N GLY A 429 2.64 26.68 -19.92
CA GLY A 429 2.57 28.09 -19.56
C GLY A 429 3.70 28.49 -18.58
N PRO A 430 3.39 29.33 -17.58
CA PRO A 430 4.27 29.52 -16.43
C PRO A 430 4.58 28.17 -15.77
N LEU A 431 5.85 27.95 -15.48
CA LEU A 431 6.36 26.72 -14.87
C LEU A 431 6.88 27.03 -13.47
N VAL A 432 6.38 26.30 -12.48
CA VAL A 432 6.90 26.30 -11.11
C VAL A 432 7.51 24.93 -10.86
N VAL A 433 8.76 24.92 -10.42
CA VAL A 433 9.47 23.70 -9.99
C VAL A 433 9.97 23.93 -8.57
N SER A 434 9.76 22.97 -7.69
CA SER A 434 10.30 22.98 -6.32
C SER A 434 10.80 21.60 -6.01
N ILE A 435 11.92 21.51 -5.29
CA ILE A 435 12.48 20.22 -4.89
C ILE A 435 12.52 20.19 -3.37
N ASP A 436 12.00 19.12 -2.79
CA ASP A 436 12.08 18.83 -1.36
C ASP A 436 12.96 17.61 -1.15
N LEU A 437 13.94 17.74 -0.27
CA LEU A 437 14.93 16.69 0.05
C LEU A 437 14.51 15.87 1.27
N GLY A 438 13.28 16.08 1.78
CA GLY A 438 12.77 15.34 2.93
C GLY A 438 13.43 15.79 4.25
N PRO A 439 13.59 14.87 5.22
CA PRO A 439 14.01 15.21 6.58
C PRO A 439 15.50 15.57 6.67
N SER A 440 16.33 14.99 5.80
CA SER A 440 17.78 15.16 5.82
C SER A 440 18.30 15.83 4.57
N ARG A 441 19.38 16.60 4.72
CA ARG A 441 20.13 17.18 3.61
C ARG A 441 21.46 16.49 3.38
N ALA A 442 21.83 15.54 4.22
CA ALA A 442 23.05 14.79 4.05
C ALA A 442 22.93 13.84 2.85
N PHE A 443 24.06 13.33 2.39
CA PHE A 443 24.12 12.22 1.46
C PHE A 443 23.60 10.97 2.15
N ASN A 444 22.42 10.51 1.75
CA ASN A 444 21.72 9.32 2.26
C ASN A 444 20.72 8.82 1.19
N SER A 445 19.92 7.81 1.54
CA SER A 445 18.92 7.20 0.62
C SER A 445 17.50 7.72 0.85
N ASP A 446 17.31 8.78 1.64
CA ASP A 446 15.96 9.30 1.96
C ASP A 446 15.21 9.80 0.73
N GLU A 447 13.89 9.71 0.81
CA GLU A 447 12.95 10.20 -0.19
C GLU A 447 13.22 11.67 -0.61
N ILE A 448 13.11 11.92 -1.91
CA ILE A 448 13.16 13.24 -2.53
C ILE A 448 11.88 13.44 -3.34
N SER A 449 11.22 14.57 -3.14
CA SER A 449 10.01 14.95 -3.86
C SER A 449 10.28 16.11 -4.80
N ILE A 450 9.95 15.95 -6.08
CA ILE A 450 10.02 16.98 -7.11
C ILE A 450 8.61 17.44 -7.45
N TYR A 451 8.31 18.70 -7.16
CA TYR A 451 7.03 19.33 -7.44
C TYR A 451 7.10 20.16 -8.71
N VAL A 452 6.24 19.84 -9.68
CA VAL A 452 6.09 20.56 -10.94
C VAL A 452 4.65 21.04 -11.06
N GLU A 453 4.46 22.36 -11.11
CA GLU A 453 3.16 22.99 -11.36
C GLU A 453 3.22 23.79 -12.65
N SER A 454 2.30 23.49 -13.56
CA SER A 454 2.20 24.16 -14.85
C SER A 454 0.75 24.21 -15.34
N SER A 455 0.50 25.03 -16.36
CA SER A 455 -0.80 25.06 -17.03
C SER A 455 -0.64 25.05 -18.53
N TYR A 456 -1.45 24.30 -19.25
CA TYR A 456 -1.44 24.27 -20.72
C TYR A 456 -2.86 24.37 -21.29
N ARG A 457 -2.96 24.78 -22.56
CA ARG A 457 -4.24 24.90 -23.25
C ARG A 457 -4.64 23.57 -23.86
N VAL A 458 -5.92 23.28 -23.77
CA VAL A 458 -6.53 22.08 -24.33
C VAL A 458 -7.01 22.39 -25.75
N GLU A 459 -6.58 21.59 -26.71
CA GLU A 459 -7.13 21.66 -28.06
C GLU A 459 -8.53 21.07 -28.09
N ARG A 460 -9.43 21.72 -28.83
CA ARG A 460 -10.84 21.33 -28.91
C ARG A 460 -11.05 20.33 -30.04
N ASP A 461 -12.00 19.43 -29.83
CA ASP A 461 -12.42 18.42 -30.82
C ASP A 461 -11.28 17.46 -31.23
N SER A 462 -10.23 17.36 -30.41
CA SER A 462 -9.15 16.36 -30.51
C SER A 462 -9.10 15.52 -29.24
N ARG A 463 -8.52 14.33 -29.36
CA ARG A 463 -8.14 13.52 -28.19
C ARG A 463 -6.92 14.17 -27.55
N GLN A 464 -6.93 14.21 -26.23
CA GLN A 464 -5.87 14.80 -25.43
C GLN A 464 -5.41 13.76 -24.43
N THR A 465 -4.12 13.49 -24.42
CA THR A 465 -3.51 12.53 -23.51
C THR A 465 -3.40 13.16 -22.14
N LEU A 466 -3.87 12.44 -21.12
CA LEU A 466 -3.78 12.84 -19.73
C LEU A 466 -2.54 12.25 -19.08
N ILE A 467 -2.35 10.95 -19.32
CA ILE A 467 -1.23 10.16 -18.86
C ILE A 467 -1.15 8.88 -19.69
N GLU A 468 0.05 8.39 -19.94
CA GLU A 468 0.33 7.10 -20.57
C GLU A 468 1.58 6.50 -19.88
N ASP A 469 1.94 5.27 -20.25
CA ASP A 469 3.16 4.65 -19.74
C ASP A 469 4.36 5.60 -19.92
N PHE A 470 4.97 5.92 -18.78
CA PHE A 470 5.96 6.97 -18.66
C PHE A 470 7.37 6.44 -18.38
N ILE A 471 7.55 5.14 -18.19
CA ILE A 471 8.89 4.58 -18.01
C ILE A 471 9.53 4.37 -19.38
N ARG A 472 10.73 4.92 -19.58
CA ARG A 472 11.44 4.72 -20.86
C ARG A 472 11.97 3.28 -20.96
N PRO A 473 12.21 2.75 -22.17
CA PRO A 473 12.88 1.46 -22.32
C PRO A 473 14.23 1.43 -21.59
N GLY A 474 14.42 0.45 -20.70
CA GLY A 474 15.57 0.35 -19.79
C GLY A 474 15.43 1.17 -18.49
N GLY A 475 14.26 1.79 -18.25
CA GLY A 475 13.95 2.52 -17.03
C GLY A 475 13.77 1.59 -15.82
N TYR A 476 13.21 0.40 -16.03
CA TYR A 476 13.05 -0.65 -15.02
C TYR A 476 14.37 -1.30 -14.55
N ASP A 477 15.51 -0.92 -15.15
CA ASP A 477 16.82 -1.25 -14.56
C ASP A 477 17.16 -0.33 -13.37
N PHE A 478 16.46 0.80 -13.24
CA PHE A 478 16.65 1.80 -12.18
C PHE A 478 15.56 1.78 -11.12
N TRP A 479 14.33 1.41 -11.49
CA TRP A 479 13.15 1.43 -10.63
C TRP A 479 12.70 0.00 -10.31
N GLU A 480 12.52 -0.31 -9.03
CA GLU A 480 12.01 -1.61 -8.56
C GLU A 480 10.49 -1.57 -8.45
N GLU A 481 9.95 -0.62 -7.69
CA GLU A 481 8.50 -0.38 -7.63
C GLU A 481 8.13 0.95 -8.29
N VAL A 482 7.07 0.93 -9.10
CA VAL A 482 6.56 2.12 -9.81
C VAL A 482 5.07 2.29 -9.55
N ASP A 483 4.73 3.37 -8.86
CA ASP A 483 3.38 3.70 -8.45
C ASP A 483 2.87 4.96 -9.16
N LEU A 484 1.58 4.93 -9.49
CA LEU A 484 0.87 6.03 -10.12
C LEU A 484 -0.44 6.34 -9.40
N SER A 485 -0.57 7.60 -8.98
CA SER A 485 -1.85 8.19 -8.56
C SER A 485 -2.19 9.36 -9.47
N PHE A 486 -3.26 9.24 -10.24
CA PHE A 486 -3.75 10.27 -11.15
C PHE A 486 -5.17 10.68 -10.79
N GLU A 487 -5.38 11.98 -10.62
CA GLU A 487 -6.69 12.59 -10.44
C GLU A 487 -6.85 13.81 -11.33
N ILE A 488 -7.99 13.91 -12.05
CA ILE A 488 -8.39 15.13 -12.74
C ILE A 488 -9.82 15.54 -12.36
N ARG A 489 -9.97 16.81 -12.01
CA ARG A 489 -11.26 17.43 -11.66
C ARG A 489 -11.68 18.45 -12.70
N THR A 490 -12.95 18.43 -13.09
CA THR A 490 -13.50 19.46 -13.98
C THR A 490 -14.18 20.58 -13.20
N GLY A 491 -14.30 21.74 -13.85
CA GLY A 491 -15.18 22.82 -13.42
C GLY A 491 -16.66 22.52 -13.67
N MET A 492 -17.53 23.35 -13.11
CA MET A 492 -18.98 23.20 -13.22
C MET A 492 -19.52 23.26 -14.66
N LEU A 493 -18.83 23.99 -15.53
CA LEU A 493 -19.20 24.22 -16.92
C LEU A 493 -18.30 23.49 -17.93
N SER A 494 -17.38 22.67 -17.46
CA SER A 494 -16.49 21.83 -18.26
C SER A 494 -16.72 20.37 -17.88
N GLY A 495 -16.99 19.49 -18.83
CA GLY A 495 -17.19 18.07 -18.57
C GLY A 495 -16.31 17.24 -19.49
N PHE A 496 -16.09 15.99 -19.11
CA PHE A 496 -15.48 15.01 -19.99
C PHE A 496 -16.57 14.46 -20.91
N ASP A 497 -16.37 14.55 -22.23
CA ASP A 497 -17.34 14.00 -23.17
C ASP A 497 -17.13 12.49 -23.35
N GLY A 498 -15.87 12.08 -23.48
CA GLY A 498 -15.44 10.69 -23.50
C GLY A 498 -14.08 10.54 -22.85
N VAL A 499 -13.93 9.46 -22.09
CA VAL A 499 -12.67 8.99 -21.53
C VAL A 499 -12.38 7.66 -22.20
N ASN A 500 -11.20 7.53 -22.79
CA ASN A 500 -10.74 6.30 -23.41
C ASN A 500 -9.49 5.85 -22.68
N LEU A 501 -9.46 4.58 -22.30
CA LEU A 501 -8.26 3.91 -21.89
C LEU A 501 -7.88 2.96 -23.03
N ASP A 502 -6.72 3.19 -23.62
CA ASP A 502 -6.13 2.24 -24.56
C ASP A 502 -5.44 1.14 -23.73
N ASN A 503 -5.74 -0.12 -24.08
CA ASN A 503 -5.36 -1.37 -23.39
C ASN A 503 -5.90 -1.48 -21.95
N GLY A 504 -6.50 -2.63 -21.65
CA GLY A 504 -7.31 -2.84 -20.44
C GLY A 504 -6.52 -3.31 -19.22
N ASP A 505 -5.22 -3.03 -19.17
CA ASP A 505 -4.33 -3.55 -18.14
C ASP A 505 -4.40 -2.74 -16.84
N VAL A 506 -5.00 -1.54 -16.90
CA VAL A 506 -5.26 -0.69 -15.74
C VAL A 506 -6.74 -0.30 -15.67
N ASP A 507 -7.28 -0.10 -14.48
CA ASP A 507 -8.64 0.37 -14.27
C ASP A 507 -8.68 1.88 -13.95
N TYR A 508 -9.72 2.57 -14.44
CA TYR A 508 -9.99 3.96 -14.06
C TYR A 508 -11.38 4.09 -13.45
N THR A 509 -11.56 5.05 -12.54
CA THR A 509 -12.87 5.40 -12.00
C THR A 509 -13.31 6.78 -12.45
N HIS A 510 -14.51 6.87 -13.01
CA HIS A 510 -15.12 8.13 -13.41
C HIS A 510 -16.39 8.39 -12.61
N ARG A 511 -16.47 9.56 -11.98
CA ARG A 511 -17.64 10.01 -11.23
C ARG A 511 -18.06 11.40 -11.68
N ARG A 512 -19.36 11.55 -11.98
CA ARG A 512 -19.95 12.85 -12.34
C ARG A 512 -20.89 13.33 -11.23
N TRP A 513 -20.50 14.45 -10.63
CA TRP A 513 -21.32 15.22 -9.70
C TRP A 513 -22.00 16.38 -10.42
N ILE A 514 -23.02 16.97 -9.80
CA ILE A 514 -23.78 18.09 -10.39
C ILE A 514 -22.87 19.30 -10.72
N VAL A 515 -21.78 19.48 -9.98
CA VAL A 515 -20.91 20.65 -10.10
C VAL A 515 -19.50 20.34 -10.61
N MET A 516 -19.14 19.06 -10.80
CA MET A 516 -17.82 18.65 -11.26
C MET A 516 -17.80 17.18 -11.69
N GLU A 517 -16.86 16.84 -12.55
CA GLU A 517 -16.48 15.46 -12.81
C GLU A 517 -15.11 15.18 -12.21
N ILE A 518 -14.92 13.95 -11.75
CA ILE A 518 -13.67 13.45 -11.18
C ILE A 518 -13.35 12.16 -11.92
N LEU A 519 -12.15 12.09 -12.48
CA LEU A 519 -11.57 10.89 -13.05
C LEU A 519 -10.32 10.56 -12.24
N THR A 520 -10.27 9.35 -11.68
CA THR A 520 -9.13 8.84 -10.92
C THR A 520 -8.60 7.56 -11.56
N MET A 521 -7.29 7.36 -11.42
CA MET A 521 -6.58 6.15 -11.81
C MET A 521 -5.50 5.94 -10.77
N GLU A 522 -5.52 4.78 -10.11
CA GLU A 522 -4.56 4.39 -9.08
C GLU A 522 -4.00 3.04 -9.52
N GLN A 523 -2.69 2.95 -9.64
CA GLN A 523 -1.99 1.74 -10.03
C GLN A 523 -0.72 1.64 -9.18
N SER A 524 -0.52 0.48 -8.56
CA SER A 524 0.69 0.14 -7.83
C SER A 524 1.49 -0.92 -8.58
N GLY A 525 2.81 -0.90 -8.44
CA GLY A 525 3.70 -1.92 -9.02
C GLY A 525 3.56 -2.08 -10.54
N ILE A 526 3.66 -0.98 -11.29
CA ILE A 526 3.61 -1.01 -12.77
C ILE A 526 4.78 -1.83 -13.30
N GLU A 527 4.48 -2.89 -14.06
CA GLU A 527 5.49 -3.76 -14.66
C GLU A 527 5.92 -3.30 -16.06
N SER A 528 7.08 -3.80 -16.52
CA SER A 528 7.68 -3.38 -17.80
C SER A 528 6.92 -3.75 -19.07
N ASP A 529 5.96 -4.66 -18.99
CA ASP A 529 5.09 -5.08 -20.10
C ASP A 529 3.71 -4.41 -20.06
N THR A 530 3.43 -3.62 -19.02
CA THR A 530 2.18 -2.88 -18.87
C THR A 530 2.20 -1.68 -19.82
N ASP A 531 1.24 -1.61 -20.74
CA ASP A 531 1.05 -0.48 -21.66
C ASP A 531 -0.33 0.11 -21.45
N PHE A 532 -0.41 1.38 -21.05
CA PHE A 532 -1.67 2.08 -20.86
C PHE A 532 -1.60 3.50 -21.40
N ARG A 533 -2.75 3.99 -21.85
CA ARG A 533 -2.89 5.39 -22.26
C ARG A 533 -4.29 5.90 -21.99
N LEU A 534 -4.37 6.90 -21.11
CA LEU A 534 -5.60 7.55 -20.72
C LEU A 534 -5.78 8.86 -21.50
N ASP A 535 -6.75 8.86 -22.40
CA ASP A 535 -7.11 10.01 -23.22
C ASP A 535 -8.50 10.52 -22.87
N PHE A 536 -8.72 11.83 -23.01
CA PHE A 536 -10.05 12.42 -22.95
C PHE A 536 -10.35 13.26 -24.19
N GLU A 537 -11.64 13.40 -24.50
CA GLU A 537 -12.13 14.30 -25.54
C GLU A 537 -12.84 15.52 -24.93
N ALA A 538 -12.39 16.71 -25.33
CA ALA A 538 -13.03 17.98 -24.99
C ALA A 538 -13.91 18.47 -26.15
N LYS A 539 -15.24 18.27 -26.05
CA LYS A 539 -16.21 18.79 -27.03
C LYS A 539 -16.84 20.12 -26.58
N ASN A 540 -17.01 21.04 -27.53
CA ASN A 540 -17.39 22.43 -27.29
C ASN A 540 -18.88 22.66 -27.00
N ALA A 541 -19.61 21.70 -26.44
CA ALA A 541 -21.02 21.91 -26.10
C ALA A 541 -21.20 22.07 -24.59
N LEU A 542 -21.80 23.19 -24.19
CA LEU A 542 -22.32 23.40 -22.82
C LEU A 542 -23.26 22.25 -22.39
N LEU A 543 -23.83 21.50 -23.32
CA LEU A 543 -24.64 20.31 -23.02
C LEU A 543 -23.85 19.19 -22.33
N PHE A 544 -22.52 19.16 -22.51
CA PHE A 544 -21.63 18.18 -21.90
C PHE A 544 -21.09 18.64 -20.54
N SER A 545 -21.45 19.85 -20.08
CA SER A 545 -21.14 20.30 -18.72
C SER A 545 -21.90 19.46 -17.68
N PRO A 546 -21.29 19.17 -16.53
CA PRO A 546 -21.96 18.49 -15.42
C PRO A 546 -23.22 19.25 -14.98
N LEU A 547 -23.13 20.57 -14.78
CA LEU A 547 -24.26 21.37 -14.32
C LEU A 547 -25.39 21.42 -15.34
N ILE A 548 -25.08 21.77 -16.59
CA ILE A 548 -26.11 22.00 -17.61
C ILE A 548 -26.85 20.70 -17.93
N SER A 549 -26.13 19.58 -18.05
CA SER A 549 -26.73 18.27 -18.25
C SER A 549 -27.59 17.84 -17.05
N ALA A 550 -27.18 18.11 -15.81
CA ALA A 550 -28.01 17.86 -14.63
C ALA A 550 -29.29 18.70 -14.66
N MET A 551 -29.19 20.00 -14.99
CA MET A 551 -30.35 20.89 -15.11
C MET A 551 -31.34 20.42 -16.18
N ILE A 552 -30.83 20.01 -17.35
CA ILE A 552 -31.65 19.45 -18.43
C ILE A 552 -32.32 18.16 -17.98
N SER A 553 -31.58 17.29 -17.28
CA SER A 553 -32.10 16.01 -16.78
C SER A 553 -33.24 16.21 -15.79
N VAL A 554 -33.05 17.11 -14.82
CA VAL A 554 -34.10 17.47 -13.84
C VAL A 554 -35.29 18.12 -14.53
N PHE A 555 -35.07 19.04 -15.47
CA PHE A 555 -36.14 19.70 -16.21
C PHE A 555 -36.98 18.72 -17.02
N ALA A 556 -36.33 17.78 -17.73
CA ALA A 556 -37.01 16.76 -18.52
C ALA A 556 -37.81 15.79 -17.64
N LEU A 557 -37.30 15.39 -16.48
CA LEU A 557 -38.06 14.59 -15.51
C LEU A 557 -39.26 15.36 -14.95
N CYS A 558 -39.10 16.64 -14.63
CA CYS A 558 -40.21 17.51 -14.22
C CYS A 558 -41.28 17.64 -15.32
N LEU A 559 -40.84 17.76 -16.58
CA LEU A 559 -41.73 17.81 -17.73
C LEU A 559 -42.47 16.48 -17.92
N ALA A 560 -41.79 15.34 -17.80
CA ALA A 560 -42.39 14.01 -17.85
C ALA A 560 -43.45 13.83 -16.75
N LEU A 561 -43.17 14.29 -15.52
CA LEU A 561 -44.14 14.31 -14.42
C LEU A 561 -45.34 15.19 -14.75
N GLY A 562 -45.13 16.41 -15.25
CA GLY A 562 -46.20 17.32 -15.62
C GLY A 562 -47.11 16.76 -16.72
N ILE A 563 -46.54 16.19 -17.78
CA ILE A 563 -47.27 15.53 -18.86
C ILE A 563 -48.00 14.29 -18.33
N GLY A 564 -47.34 13.48 -17.50
CA GLY A 564 -47.93 12.29 -16.88
C GLY A 564 -49.15 12.63 -16.04
N MET A 565 -49.08 13.67 -15.21
CA MET A 565 -50.21 14.15 -14.41
C MET A 565 -51.34 14.74 -15.28
N ALA A 566 -51.00 15.44 -16.36
CA ALA A 566 -51.99 16.02 -17.27
C ALA A 566 -52.77 14.94 -18.03
N LEU A 567 -52.09 13.92 -18.56
CA LEU A 567 -52.70 12.82 -19.32
C LEU A 567 -53.50 11.87 -18.42
N THR A 568 -53.07 11.69 -17.16
CA THR A 568 -53.78 10.85 -16.17
C THR A 568 -54.83 11.61 -15.36
N LYS A 569 -55.27 12.80 -15.79
CA LYS A 569 -56.30 13.58 -15.07
C LYS A 569 -57.62 12.82 -14.84
N ARG A 570 -57.96 11.87 -15.72
CA ARG A 570 -59.16 11.01 -15.66
C ARG A 570 -58.83 9.51 -15.48
N ARG A 571 -57.57 9.17 -15.17
CA ARG A 571 -57.06 7.79 -15.10
C ARG A 571 -56.19 7.63 -13.85
N THR A 572 -55.90 6.40 -13.43
CA THR A 572 -55.01 6.16 -12.28
C THR A 572 -53.59 6.61 -12.58
N ARG A 573 -52.94 7.32 -11.64
CA ARG A 573 -51.59 7.88 -11.84
C ARG A 573 -50.44 6.91 -11.50
N VAL A 574 -50.76 5.78 -10.87
CA VAL A 574 -49.77 4.86 -10.28
C VAL A 574 -48.78 4.30 -11.32
N PRO A 575 -49.22 3.75 -12.47
CA PRO A 575 -48.29 3.14 -13.42
C PRO A 575 -47.31 4.16 -14.04
N SER A 576 -47.80 5.34 -14.42
CA SER A 576 -46.96 6.40 -14.99
C SER A 576 -45.96 6.94 -13.96
N MET A 577 -46.35 7.07 -12.68
CA MET A 577 -45.46 7.58 -11.63
C MET A 577 -44.37 6.58 -11.27
N ILE A 578 -44.67 5.27 -11.21
CA ILE A 578 -43.66 4.22 -10.98
C ILE A 578 -42.64 4.23 -12.12
N MET A 579 -43.10 4.30 -13.37
CA MET A 579 -42.22 4.30 -14.54
C MET A 579 -41.25 5.50 -14.54
N ILE A 580 -41.76 6.71 -14.28
CA ILE A 580 -40.91 7.90 -14.16
C ILE A 580 -39.95 7.76 -12.98
N GLY A 581 -40.40 7.21 -11.85
CA GLY A 581 -39.55 6.97 -10.69
C GLY A 581 -38.38 6.03 -11.00
N VAL A 582 -38.66 4.89 -11.64
CA VAL A 582 -37.63 3.90 -12.02
C VAL A 582 -36.65 4.48 -13.03
N LEU A 583 -37.15 5.14 -14.08
CA LEU A 583 -36.28 5.79 -15.08
C LEU A 583 -35.50 6.97 -14.50
N GLY A 584 -36.09 7.69 -13.54
CA GLY A 584 -35.43 8.77 -12.82
C GLY A 584 -34.26 8.26 -11.98
N VAL A 585 -34.46 7.21 -11.19
CA VAL A 585 -33.39 6.55 -10.42
C VAL A 585 -32.32 6.02 -11.36
N LEU A 586 -32.70 5.32 -12.43
CA LEU A 586 -31.75 4.82 -13.43
C LEU A 586 -30.94 5.96 -14.07
N SER A 587 -31.59 7.06 -14.45
CA SER A 587 -30.91 8.21 -15.04
C SER A 587 -29.93 8.87 -14.07
N LEU A 588 -30.27 8.91 -12.78
CA LEU A 588 -29.39 9.44 -11.74
C LEU A 588 -28.19 8.52 -11.49
N SER A 589 -28.41 7.20 -11.47
CA SER A 589 -27.32 6.21 -11.38
C SER A 589 -26.36 6.30 -12.56
N ILE A 590 -26.89 6.30 -13.79
CA ILE A 590 -26.07 6.39 -15.01
C ILE A 590 -25.33 7.74 -15.06
N TYR A 591 -25.99 8.82 -14.65
CA TYR A 591 -25.35 10.13 -14.54
C TYR A 591 -24.19 10.09 -13.56
N TRP A 592 -24.40 9.53 -12.35
CA TRP A 592 -23.39 9.44 -11.31
C TRP A 592 -22.14 8.66 -11.73
N PHE A 593 -22.33 7.53 -12.42
CA PHE A 593 -21.25 6.69 -12.96
C PHE A 593 -20.47 7.34 -14.13
N GLY A 594 -20.73 8.61 -14.47
CA GLY A 594 -19.95 9.33 -15.47
C GLY A 594 -20.19 8.90 -16.92
N LEU A 595 -21.13 7.98 -17.18
CA LEU A 595 -21.40 7.44 -18.52
C LEU A 595 -21.61 8.56 -19.56
N PRO A 596 -21.25 8.32 -20.84
CA PRO A 596 -21.34 9.31 -21.91
C PRO A 596 -22.69 10.03 -21.93
N MET A 597 -22.66 11.36 -22.04
CA MET A 597 -23.87 12.20 -21.99
C MET A 597 -24.98 11.81 -22.98
N PRO A 598 -24.69 11.35 -24.21
CA PRO A 598 -25.74 10.86 -25.11
C PRO A 598 -26.57 9.73 -24.51
N ILE A 599 -25.97 8.84 -23.71
CA ILE A 599 -26.67 7.74 -23.03
C ILE A 599 -27.57 8.29 -21.93
N VAL A 600 -27.04 9.17 -21.07
CA VAL A 600 -27.81 9.83 -19.99
C VAL A 600 -29.03 10.56 -20.56
N LEU A 601 -28.81 11.44 -21.55
CA LEU A 601 -29.87 12.22 -22.18
C LEU A 601 -30.86 11.33 -22.94
N GLY A 602 -30.41 10.20 -23.51
CA GLY A 602 -31.27 9.20 -24.13
C GLY A 602 -32.23 8.53 -23.14
N VAL A 603 -31.75 8.15 -21.96
CA VAL A 603 -32.58 7.56 -20.88
C VAL A 603 -33.57 8.59 -20.33
N VAL A 604 -33.11 9.81 -20.07
CA VAL A 604 -33.97 10.92 -19.64
C VAL A 604 -35.02 11.25 -20.70
N GLY A 605 -34.65 11.34 -21.98
CA GLY A 605 -35.58 11.60 -23.08
C GLY A 605 -36.62 10.49 -23.23
N SER A 606 -36.21 9.23 -23.02
CA SER A 606 -37.10 8.07 -23.03
C SER A 606 -38.16 8.16 -21.94
N SER A 607 -37.85 8.75 -20.78
CA SER A 607 -38.84 8.97 -19.72
C SER A 607 -40.00 9.88 -20.17
N VAL A 608 -39.72 10.90 -20.99
CA VAL A 608 -40.76 11.80 -21.53
C VAL A 608 -41.63 11.07 -22.56
N LEU A 609 -41.02 10.24 -23.43
CA LEU A 609 -41.74 9.52 -24.48
C LEU A 609 -42.59 8.36 -23.94
N LEU A 610 -42.08 7.61 -22.95
CA LEU A 610 -42.76 6.43 -22.42
C LEU A 610 -43.96 6.77 -21.52
N VAL A 611 -44.08 8.02 -21.08
CA VAL A 611 -45.26 8.51 -20.34
C VAL A 611 -46.55 8.41 -21.18
N PHE A 612 -46.48 8.58 -22.51
CA PHE A 612 -47.65 8.50 -23.39
C PHE A 612 -48.31 7.12 -23.40
N PRO A 613 -47.62 6.01 -23.76
CA PRO A 613 -48.22 4.68 -23.72
C PRO A 613 -48.63 4.27 -22.30
N ALA A 614 -47.82 4.60 -21.28
CA ALA A 614 -48.15 4.29 -19.88
C ALA A 614 -49.45 4.98 -19.42
N ALA A 615 -49.67 6.23 -19.83
CA ALA A 615 -50.91 6.95 -19.54
C ALA A 615 -52.13 6.37 -20.29
N ILE A 616 -51.94 5.83 -21.51
CA ILE A 616 -53.00 5.18 -22.31
C ILE A 616 -53.40 3.81 -21.75
N ILE A 617 -52.47 3.06 -21.18
CA ILE A 617 -52.75 1.74 -20.57
C ILE A 617 -53.34 1.88 -19.17
N SER A 618 -53.14 3.03 -18.52
CA SER A 618 -53.64 3.28 -17.16
C SER A 618 -55.18 3.20 -17.08
N PRO A 619 -55.74 2.46 -16.11
CA PRO A 619 -57.18 2.29 -15.99
C PRO A 619 -57.89 3.63 -15.77
N VAL A 620 -59.05 3.78 -16.39
CA VAL A 620 -59.93 4.92 -16.18
C VAL A 620 -60.41 4.86 -14.74
N ILE A 621 -60.32 5.99 -14.03
CA ILE A 621 -61.01 6.11 -12.75
C ILE A 621 -62.48 6.17 -13.13
N GLU A 622 -63.19 5.05 -13.01
CA GLU A 622 -64.64 5.09 -12.99
C GLU A 622 -65.01 6.02 -11.83
N ASP A 623 -65.68 7.13 -12.14
CA ASP A 623 -66.38 7.90 -11.13
C ASP A 623 -67.38 6.93 -10.50
N SER A 624 -66.96 6.30 -9.40
CA SER A 624 -67.87 5.72 -8.42
C SER A 624 -68.61 6.88 -7.76
N ASP A 625 -69.47 7.53 -8.53
CA ASP A 625 -70.46 8.49 -8.05
C ASP A 625 -71.61 7.78 -7.30
N SER A 626 -71.39 6.52 -6.90
CA SER A 626 -72.34 5.66 -6.19
C SER A 626 -71.97 5.35 -4.73
N GLN A 627 -70.95 5.98 -4.14
CA GLN A 627 -70.65 5.77 -2.71
C GLN A 627 -70.38 7.03 -1.86
N ARG A 628 -70.53 8.24 -2.41
CA ARG A 628 -70.45 9.49 -1.61
C ARG A 628 -71.79 10.20 -1.39
N ASN A 629 -72.91 9.57 -1.76
CA ASN A 629 -74.27 10.11 -1.59
C ASN A 629 -75.20 9.27 -0.70
N SER A 630 -74.69 8.51 0.27
CA SER A 630 -75.55 7.87 1.31
C SER A 630 -76.21 8.86 2.28
N LYS A 631 -76.10 10.18 2.03
CA LYS A 631 -76.76 11.25 2.81
C LYS A 631 -77.97 11.90 2.12
N LYS A 632 -78.44 11.37 0.98
CA LYS A 632 -79.62 11.89 0.26
C LYS A 632 -80.83 10.95 0.19
N GLY A 633 -80.99 10.09 1.20
CA GLY A 633 -82.30 9.51 1.49
C GLY A 633 -83.19 10.53 2.21
N GLY A 634 -84.40 10.80 1.70
CA GLY A 634 -85.38 11.65 2.38
C GLY A 634 -85.65 11.14 3.81
N ARG A 635 -85.81 12.03 4.79
CA ARG A 635 -86.10 11.64 6.18
C ARG A 635 -87.57 11.81 6.49
N VAL A 636 -88.24 10.75 6.92
CA VAL A 636 -89.65 10.79 7.36
C VAL A 636 -89.70 10.75 8.88
N LYS A 637 -90.54 11.61 9.46
CA LYS A 637 -90.76 11.67 10.92
C LYS A 637 -91.80 10.61 11.30
N CYS A 638 -91.47 9.71 12.22
CA CYS A 638 -92.43 8.74 12.74
C CYS A 638 -93.57 9.48 13.48
N PRO A 639 -94.85 9.23 13.14
CA PRO A 639 -95.98 9.85 13.85
C PRO A 639 -96.12 9.35 15.29
N SER A 640 -95.66 8.14 15.61
CA SER A 640 -95.82 7.55 16.95
C SER A 640 -94.77 8.04 17.96
N CYS A 641 -93.51 8.26 17.56
CA CYS A 641 -92.45 8.69 18.48
C CYS A 641 -91.71 9.96 18.05
N GLY A 642 -92.06 10.56 16.92
CA GLY A 642 -91.45 11.79 16.42
C GLY A 642 -90.01 11.66 15.92
N LYS A 643 -89.40 10.47 15.95
CA LYS A 643 -88.02 10.23 15.50
C LYS A 643 -87.93 10.21 13.97
N ARG A 644 -86.87 10.80 13.41
CA ARG A 644 -86.63 10.87 11.95
C ARG A 644 -85.93 9.59 11.49
N ASN A 645 -86.50 8.87 10.53
CA ASN A 645 -85.91 7.68 9.91
C ASN A 645 -85.50 7.99 8.46
N SER A 646 -84.37 7.47 8.00
CA SER A 646 -83.89 7.59 6.62
C SER A 646 -84.64 6.62 5.70
N VAL A 647 -84.98 7.08 4.50
CA VAL A 647 -85.55 6.25 3.43
C VAL A 647 -84.45 5.99 2.40
N GLU A 648 -84.05 4.73 2.24
CA GLU A 648 -82.91 4.32 1.40
C GLU A 648 -83.29 3.94 -0.03
N SER A 649 -84.59 3.88 -0.36
CA SER A 649 -85.08 3.47 -1.67
C SER A 649 -86.17 4.41 -2.19
N ASP A 650 -86.19 4.64 -3.50
CA ASP A 650 -87.16 5.46 -4.22
C ASP A 650 -88.36 4.66 -4.78
N ILE A 651 -88.41 3.35 -4.54
CA ILE A 651 -89.52 2.48 -4.96
C ILE A 651 -90.64 2.53 -3.91
N ARG A 652 -91.90 2.65 -4.35
CA ARG A 652 -93.10 2.72 -3.50
C ARG A 652 -94.14 1.67 -3.88
N PRO A 653 -94.91 1.10 -2.94
CA PRO A 653 -94.91 1.40 -1.50
C PRO A 653 -93.78 0.69 -0.74
N ILE A 654 -93.14 1.39 0.21
CA ILE A 654 -92.05 0.87 1.05
C ILE A 654 -92.47 0.83 2.51
N ARG A 655 -92.04 -0.23 3.22
CA ARG A 655 -92.25 -0.38 4.66
C ARG A 655 -90.90 -0.32 5.34
N ILE A 656 -90.71 0.68 6.21
CA ILE A 656 -89.49 0.83 7.02
C ILE A 656 -89.84 0.74 8.50
N GLU A 657 -88.98 0.10 9.28
CA GLU A 657 -89.16 0.04 10.73
C GLU A 657 -88.60 1.30 11.39
N CYS A 658 -89.35 1.90 12.33
CA CYS A 658 -88.86 3.07 13.04
C CYS A 658 -87.80 2.69 14.08
N SER A 659 -86.61 3.28 13.97
CA SER A 659 -85.48 3.15 14.91
C SER A 659 -85.73 3.63 16.36
N GLY A 660 -86.93 4.13 16.66
CA GLY A 660 -87.27 4.68 17.98
C GLY A 660 -88.34 3.90 18.73
N CYS A 661 -89.32 3.34 18.00
CA CYS A 661 -90.47 2.67 18.62
C CYS A 661 -90.90 1.39 17.88
N SER A 662 -90.06 0.88 16.96
CA SER A 662 -90.28 -0.32 16.15
C SER A 662 -91.61 -0.38 15.37
N SER A 663 -92.33 0.75 15.27
CA SER A 663 -93.54 0.85 14.45
C SER A 663 -93.17 0.78 12.97
N ILE A 664 -93.90 0.00 12.18
CA ILE A 664 -93.73 -0.08 10.73
C ILE A 664 -94.33 1.18 10.07
N LEU A 665 -93.49 2.00 9.47
CA LEU A 665 -93.88 3.15 8.66
C LEU A 665 -94.09 2.69 7.22
N ARG A 666 -95.33 2.82 6.74
CA ARG A 666 -95.64 2.63 5.32
C ARG A 666 -95.55 3.96 4.62
N ILE A 667 -94.66 4.06 3.63
CA ILE A 667 -94.49 5.24 2.79
C ILE A 667 -95.02 4.85 1.40
N GLU A 668 -96.07 5.54 0.97
CA GLU A 668 -96.67 5.38 -0.36
C GLU A 668 -96.03 6.27 -1.41
#